data_AF-A0AAN6VU56-F1
#
_entry.id   AF-A0AAN6VU56-F1
#
_cell.length_a   1.000
_cell.length_b   1.000
_cell.length_c   1.000
_cell.angle_alpha   90.00
_cell.angle_beta   90.00
_cell.angle_gamma   90.00
#
_symmetry.space_group_name_H-M   'P 1'
#
loop_
_entity.id
_entity.type
_entity.pdbx_description
1 polymer ?
#
loop_
_entity_poly.entity_id
_entity_poly.type
_entity_poly.pdbx_seq_one_letter_code
_entity_poly.pdbx_strand_id
1 'polypeptide(L)'
;MVDNTYNTHRVAPDKGTQNGPVWLHSGSFEDYMAGLQTPGFNRFVSAHNETSNYAARGTRKARRASDYWLPSLAPLGSQPLAGTGYKFYRDVTSYGAKGDGVHDDTEAINAAIQDGNRCGLECGNTFTQGAIIYFPPGTYKICRPIVQLYYTQFIGHPTNRPTILGCGTFAGIALIDTDPYIPGGYVNQNQFFRQIRNFVFDMTQMPFQTDDAGQPLSPTGIHWQVAQAASLQNLLFKMPTDKGKGTHVGIFMENGSGGFVSDLEFQGGAIGWRAGTQQYTARNLKFRGCTQAVQMIWDWGFNWQQIDIDGGSVAFNISGKGGITKQGVGSVSFIDCKFSNVPTGILTNADADAPPNMVIDNLVTSNVGTVVKTTNGQVLLPAAVTVRLWAIGQRYSGGQGGYQSGDVGGVPSRPASLLSGASFFSRSRPQYESLGAGDFLVATAQGIKNDGTGDQTAAINSFLQSAIGQAKVAYFPAGIYQVQGTVKVPLGSRIQGSSWSQIMGTGSYFGDVKKPKVMVQVGQPGDSGVLEIADMLFTVKGATAGAILMQWNVHESTQGSAAMWDSHFRVGGATGSDLTVNECPKLGYNENCIAASLLFHVTSKASGYFENVWVWTADHDNDMNMYDEWDTTTNQISVYTGRGMLIESQGPSWFIGSGSEHSALYQYQLYNAKNIYLGHIQTETPYYQPNPVGPEPFDVATTTTFPGDPTFDDCKTDTCHNAWALRIIGSSNIYIHGAGAYSFFQDYDQTCVGTFDCQERLVQVRGSDNVVIFNLFTVGAVQAATGVEQTFIQQEDTQSGFTTEVSVWVPLDGDDDYKIVYIGTEVFTTYTAQCTAPCIFVLPPVSISTTTITIPPYTTSLQAGSGIGTTTTVTLYPSPITTNSMGYSNVNVSSGQATGYGFVCSPSIDVPPMTIVVTGPDGKSTSRTLSLPPWPKVTEGPPLGWLSHAGPWIPTAPGTDGVTVTGVPLPSPPRPTGDHSETPCKIWFFWICIIWDGIDIRGWEWFLPPGIYPPGPPPINMIRLPPGWEIKGPLPPWPPITFV
;
A
#
# COMPACT_ATOMS: atom_id res chain seq x y z
N MET A 1 -28.85 2.00 16.89
CA MET A 1 -28.17 2.02 15.59
C MET A 1 -26.96 1.07 15.58
N VAL A 2 -27.17 -0.24 15.55
CA VAL A 2 -26.02 -1.18 15.51
C VAL A 2 -26.33 -2.54 14.90
N ASP A 3 -27.56 -2.81 14.56
CA ASP A 3 -27.96 -4.14 14.19
C ASP A 3 -29.03 -3.93 13.11
N ASN A 4 -28.65 -4.34 11.89
CA ASN A 4 -29.53 -4.41 10.75
C ASN A 4 -30.29 -5.76 10.73
N THR A 5 -30.30 -6.51 11.85
CA THR A 5 -30.84 -7.88 11.96
C THR A 5 -32.35 -7.93 11.74
N TYR A 6 -33.05 -6.79 11.82
CA TYR A 6 -34.46 -6.65 11.47
C TYR A 6 -34.73 -5.66 10.33
N ASN A 7 -33.69 -5.26 9.62
CA ASN A 7 -33.84 -4.47 8.40
C ASN A 7 -34.17 -5.39 7.23
N THR A 8 -35.45 -5.72 7.10
CA THR A 8 -36.01 -6.59 6.07
C THR A 8 -35.84 -6.04 4.64
N HIS A 9 -35.37 -4.80 4.49
CA HIS A 9 -35.23 -4.12 3.20
C HIS A 9 -33.79 -3.98 2.70
N ARG A 10 -32.78 -4.46 3.46
CA ARG A 10 -31.35 -4.32 3.11
C ARG A 10 -30.87 -2.87 2.87
N VAL A 11 -31.67 -1.86 3.24
CA VAL A 11 -31.38 -0.43 3.06
C VAL A 11 -31.55 0.30 4.37
N ALA A 12 -30.77 1.34 4.61
CA ALA A 12 -30.80 2.17 5.82
C ALA A 12 -32.23 2.46 6.36
N PRO A 13 -32.39 2.71 7.67
CA PRO A 13 -33.69 2.82 8.36
C PRO A 13 -34.77 3.51 7.52
N ASP A 14 -35.75 2.72 7.09
CA ASP A 14 -36.75 3.00 6.04
C ASP A 14 -37.74 4.14 6.33
N LYS A 15 -37.58 4.83 7.46
CA LYS A 15 -38.44 5.95 7.89
C LYS A 15 -37.71 7.27 8.06
N GLY A 16 -36.38 7.31 7.95
CA GLY A 16 -35.61 8.55 8.07
C GLY A 16 -36.14 9.60 7.07
N THR A 17 -36.46 10.80 7.56
CA THR A 17 -36.99 11.89 6.71
C THR A 17 -35.92 12.89 6.31
N GLN A 18 -34.73 12.79 6.92
CA GLN A 18 -33.60 13.69 6.68
C GLN A 18 -32.58 13.02 5.76
N ASN A 19 -32.94 12.86 4.50
CA ASN A 19 -32.13 12.22 3.45
C ASN A 19 -31.21 13.19 2.70
N GLY A 20 -30.95 14.37 3.30
CA GLY A 20 -30.21 15.47 2.70
C GLY A 20 -30.34 16.75 3.53
N PRO A 21 -29.87 17.90 2.99
CA PRO A 21 -30.02 19.21 3.62
C PRO A 21 -31.47 19.53 4.01
N VAL A 22 -31.67 20.03 5.24
CA VAL A 22 -33.00 20.33 5.78
C VAL A 22 -33.26 21.84 5.78
N TRP A 23 -34.45 22.25 5.32
CA TRP A 23 -34.91 23.64 5.15
C TRP A 23 -36.13 23.95 6.03
N LEU A 24 -35.96 23.95 7.36
CA LEU A 24 -37.07 24.10 8.32
C LEU A 24 -37.77 25.46 8.27
N HIS A 25 -37.06 26.52 7.91
CA HIS A 25 -37.53 27.89 7.91
C HIS A 25 -37.85 28.38 6.51
N SER A 26 -36.97 28.13 5.55
CA SER A 26 -37.18 28.54 4.16
C SER A 26 -38.08 27.59 3.37
N GLY A 27 -38.20 26.32 3.78
CA GLY A 27 -38.98 25.28 3.08
C GLY A 27 -38.21 24.63 1.92
N SER A 28 -37.29 25.34 1.26
CA SER A 28 -36.44 24.82 0.19
C SER A 28 -35.10 25.57 0.09
N PHE A 29 -34.17 25.01 -0.68
CA PHE A 29 -32.92 25.68 -1.05
C PHE A 29 -33.19 26.92 -1.91
N GLU A 30 -34.10 26.80 -2.88
CA GLU A 30 -34.47 27.87 -3.81
C GLU A 30 -35.05 29.08 -3.08
N ASP A 31 -35.97 28.84 -2.14
CA ASP A 31 -36.59 29.89 -1.32
C ASP A 31 -35.56 30.55 -0.40
N TYR A 32 -34.64 29.77 0.17
CA TYR A 32 -33.53 30.31 0.99
C TYR A 32 -32.66 31.26 0.16
N MET A 33 -32.22 30.81 -1.02
CA MET A 33 -31.34 31.59 -1.89
C MET A 33 -32.03 32.83 -2.48
N ALA A 34 -33.30 32.72 -2.86
CA ALA A 34 -34.11 33.87 -3.28
C ALA A 34 -34.24 34.90 -2.15
N GLY A 35 -34.46 34.40 -0.93
CA GLY A 35 -34.49 35.18 0.28
C GLY A 35 -33.18 35.92 0.54
N LEU A 36 -32.04 35.23 0.48
CA LEU A 36 -30.70 35.79 0.73
C LEU A 36 -30.39 37.02 -0.13
N GLN A 37 -30.96 37.09 -1.35
CA GLN A 37 -30.79 38.22 -2.27
C GLN A 37 -31.66 39.44 -1.93
N THR A 38 -32.65 39.32 -1.03
CA THR A 38 -33.55 40.42 -0.66
C THR A 38 -32.97 41.29 0.48
N PRO A 39 -32.98 42.63 0.34
CA PRO A 39 -32.56 43.52 1.43
C PRO A 39 -33.46 43.35 2.66
N GLY A 40 -32.91 42.83 3.76
CA GLY A 40 -33.63 42.64 5.03
C GLY A 40 -34.03 41.21 5.37
N PHE A 41 -33.60 40.21 4.59
CA PHE A 41 -33.86 38.77 4.84
C PHE A 41 -33.44 38.26 6.22
N ASN A 42 -32.56 38.97 6.93
CA ASN A 42 -32.18 38.74 8.33
C ASN A 42 -33.34 38.88 9.36
N ARG A 43 -34.61 38.88 8.95
CA ARG A 43 -35.78 38.98 9.84
C ARG A 43 -36.52 37.67 10.10
N PHE A 44 -36.18 36.55 9.45
CA PHE A 44 -37.01 35.35 9.51
C PHE A 44 -36.53 34.20 10.43
N VAL A 45 -35.43 34.37 11.18
CA VAL A 45 -35.00 33.37 12.18
C VAL A 45 -35.16 33.91 13.60
N SER A 46 -36.39 34.26 13.97
CA SER A 46 -36.92 34.16 15.34
C SER A 46 -38.37 34.63 15.35
N ALA A 47 -39.30 33.68 15.37
CA ALA A 47 -40.68 33.96 15.70
C ALA A 47 -41.19 32.91 16.71
N HIS A 48 -40.74 33.05 17.96
CA HIS A 48 -41.63 32.87 19.10
C HIS A 48 -41.20 33.80 20.24
N ASN A 49 -42.04 34.83 20.45
CA ASN A 49 -42.16 35.75 21.59
C ASN A 49 -40.91 36.06 22.43
N GLU A 50 -40.38 37.27 22.26
CA GLU A 50 -40.41 38.29 23.31
C GLU A 50 -40.01 39.67 22.74
N THR A 51 -40.88 40.66 22.94
CA THR A 51 -40.61 42.06 22.64
C THR A 51 -39.56 42.61 23.59
N SER A 52 -38.35 42.90 23.11
CA SER A 52 -37.51 43.95 23.72
C SER A 52 -36.70 44.70 22.67
N ASN A 53 -36.98 46.00 22.57
CA ASN A 53 -36.21 46.96 21.79
C ASN A 53 -34.86 47.19 22.47
N TYR A 54 -33.76 46.68 21.90
CA TYR A 54 -32.43 47.18 22.20
C TYR A 54 -31.74 47.63 20.91
N ALA A 55 -31.54 48.95 20.83
CA ALA A 55 -30.84 49.63 19.76
C ALA A 55 -29.41 49.09 19.63
N ALA A 56 -29.10 48.56 18.44
CA ALA A 56 -27.77 48.09 18.08
C ALA A 56 -26.76 49.25 18.05
N ARG A 57 -26.00 49.40 19.14
CA ARG A 57 -24.68 50.05 19.08
C ARG A 57 -23.66 48.98 18.70
N GLY A 58 -23.35 48.88 17.41
CA GLY A 58 -22.30 48.03 16.88
C GLY A 58 -20.95 48.35 17.51
N THR A 59 -20.49 47.48 18.41
CA THR A 59 -19.11 47.44 18.86
C THR A 59 -18.28 46.75 17.78
N ARG A 60 -17.54 47.57 17.01
CA ARG A 60 -16.45 47.15 16.11
C ARG A 60 -15.28 46.52 16.89
N LYS A 61 -15.50 45.39 17.56
CA LYS A 61 -14.46 44.67 18.34
C LYS A 61 -14.60 43.16 18.20
N ALA A 62 -14.35 42.66 16.98
CA ALA A 62 -13.82 41.31 16.72
C ALA A 62 -13.19 41.19 15.32
N ARG A 63 -12.88 42.30 14.64
CA ARG A 63 -12.30 42.30 13.29
C ARG A 63 -10.76 42.22 13.32
N ARG A 64 -10.20 41.36 14.16
CA ARG A 64 -8.92 40.73 13.84
C ARG A 64 -9.31 39.45 13.11
N ALA A 65 -9.68 39.60 11.83
CA ALA A 65 -9.53 38.49 10.91
C ALA A 65 -8.08 38.07 11.05
N SER A 66 -7.85 36.87 11.56
CA SER A 66 -6.52 36.31 11.63
C SER A 66 -5.96 36.22 10.21
N ASP A 67 -4.67 36.48 10.08
CA ASP A 67 -3.95 36.56 8.80
C ASP A 67 -3.81 35.18 8.10
N TYR A 68 -4.62 34.17 8.46
CA TYR A 68 -4.54 32.84 7.87
C TYR A 68 -4.78 32.89 6.36
N TRP A 69 -3.91 32.21 5.62
CA TRP A 69 -3.80 32.35 4.17
C TRP A 69 -5.03 31.85 3.39
N LEU A 70 -5.69 30.78 3.86
CA LEU A 70 -6.69 30.04 3.08
C LEU A 70 -7.86 30.88 2.56
N PRO A 71 -8.53 31.73 3.36
CA PRO A 71 -9.68 32.51 2.87
C PRO A 71 -9.31 33.51 1.78
N SER A 72 -8.03 33.90 1.71
CA SER A 72 -7.54 34.80 0.66
C SER A 72 -7.14 34.05 -0.61
N LEU A 73 -6.61 32.83 -0.49
CA LEU A 73 -6.04 32.07 -1.61
C LEU A 73 -6.98 31.02 -2.20
N ALA A 74 -7.82 30.36 -1.40
CA ALA A 74 -8.76 29.35 -1.87
C ALA A 74 -9.77 29.85 -2.92
N PRO A 75 -10.27 31.11 -2.90
CA PRO A 75 -11.10 31.66 -3.97
C PRO A 75 -10.44 31.69 -5.35
N LEU A 76 -9.11 31.52 -5.44
CA LEU A 76 -8.38 31.48 -6.70
C LEU A 76 -8.47 30.11 -7.40
N GLY A 77 -9.02 29.09 -6.73
CA GLY A 77 -9.23 27.76 -7.29
C GLY A 77 -10.48 27.67 -8.16
N SER A 78 -10.50 26.69 -9.05
CA SER A 78 -11.61 26.41 -9.97
C SER A 78 -11.79 24.92 -10.21
N GLN A 79 -13.01 24.50 -10.54
CA GLN A 79 -13.31 23.16 -11.04
C GLN A 79 -13.64 23.26 -12.53
N PRO A 80 -12.66 23.12 -13.45
CA PRO A 80 -12.84 23.46 -14.86
C PRO A 80 -13.86 22.56 -15.59
N LEU A 81 -14.16 21.38 -15.03
CA LEU A 81 -15.10 20.40 -15.59
C LEU A 81 -16.48 20.42 -14.92
N ALA A 82 -16.73 21.29 -13.93
CA ALA A 82 -18.01 21.38 -13.22
C ALA A 82 -19.09 22.21 -13.95
N GLY A 83 -18.76 22.77 -15.12
CA GLY A 83 -19.63 23.67 -15.88
C GLY A 83 -19.37 25.17 -15.60
N THR A 84 -20.03 26.02 -16.39
CA THR A 84 -19.80 27.48 -16.34
C THR A 84 -20.40 28.08 -15.06
N GLY A 85 -19.62 28.92 -14.38
CA GLY A 85 -20.08 29.66 -13.19
C GLY A 85 -20.06 28.86 -11.89
N TYR A 86 -19.49 27.64 -11.88
CA TYR A 86 -19.36 26.84 -10.68
C TYR A 86 -18.52 27.56 -9.61
N LYS A 87 -19.08 27.71 -8.40
CA LYS A 87 -18.45 28.47 -7.31
C LYS A 87 -17.61 27.57 -6.43
N PHE A 88 -16.35 27.31 -6.75
CA PHE A 88 -15.50 26.37 -5.98
C PHE A 88 -15.40 26.65 -4.45
N TYR A 89 -15.09 27.88 -4.06
CA TYR A 89 -14.93 28.27 -2.65
C TYR A 89 -16.19 28.93 -2.10
N ARG A 90 -16.65 28.47 -0.93
CA ARG A 90 -17.77 29.06 -0.19
C ARG A 90 -17.35 29.39 1.24
N ASP A 91 -17.52 30.66 1.64
CA ASP A 91 -17.48 31.09 3.03
C ASP A 91 -18.91 31.09 3.57
N VAL A 92 -19.18 30.34 4.64
CA VAL A 92 -20.54 30.18 5.21
C VAL A 92 -21.18 31.51 5.61
N THR A 93 -20.39 32.53 5.97
CA THR A 93 -20.91 33.86 6.34
C THR A 93 -21.43 34.64 5.13
N SER A 94 -20.93 34.33 3.93
CA SER A 94 -21.46 34.87 2.67
C SER A 94 -22.83 34.30 2.31
N TYR A 95 -23.22 33.19 2.94
CA TYR A 95 -24.54 32.58 2.81
C TYR A 95 -25.48 32.94 3.97
N GLY A 96 -25.06 33.84 4.87
CA GLY A 96 -25.92 34.37 5.93
C GLY A 96 -25.61 33.85 7.34
N ALA A 97 -24.71 32.87 7.48
CA ALA A 97 -24.34 32.31 8.78
C ALA A 97 -23.77 33.40 9.69
N LYS A 98 -24.24 33.45 10.94
CA LYS A 98 -23.87 34.49 11.91
C LYS A 98 -22.65 34.11 12.72
N GLY A 99 -22.50 32.84 13.08
CA GLY A 99 -21.40 32.38 13.92
C GLY A 99 -21.40 33.02 15.32
N ASP A 100 -22.57 33.40 15.84
CA ASP A 100 -22.73 34.10 17.13
C ASP A 100 -23.20 33.19 18.28
N GLY A 101 -23.45 31.92 18.01
CA GLY A 101 -23.91 30.91 18.96
C GLY A 101 -25.38 31.04 19.37
N VAL A 102 -26.12 31.97 18.76
CA VAL A 102 -27.52 32.27 19.10
C VAL A 102 -28.44 31.87 17.96
N HIS A 103 -28.14 32.34 16.74
CA HIS A 103 -28.95 32.05 15.55
C HIS A 103 -28.69 30.63 15.03
N ASP A 104 -29.75 30.01 14.52
CA ASP A 104 -29.62 28.74 13.83
C ASP A 104 -29.01 28.98 12.44
N ASP A 105 -27.76 28.53 12.27
CA ASP A 105 -26.98 28.68 11.05
C ASP A 105 -27.12 27.47 10.13
N THR A 106 -27.97 26.47 10.44
CA THR A 106 -28.07 25.23 9.65
C THR A 106 -28.37 25.49 8.17
N GLU A 107 -29.41 26.27 7.84
CA GLU A 107 -29.77 26.55 6.44
C GLU A 107 -28.70 27.34 5.71
N ALA A 108 -28.04 28.28 6.38
CA ALA A 108 -26.96 29.07 5.79
C ALA A 108 -25.76 28.20 5.41
N ILE A 109 -25.39 27.28 6.30
CA ILE A 109 -24.27 26.36 6.07
C ILE A 109 -24.65 25.36 4.96
N ASN A 110 -25.83 24.75 5.02
CA ASN A 110 -26.31 23.85 3.98
C ASN A 110 -26.45 24.54 2.61
N ALA A 111 -26.84 25.82 2.57
CA ALA A 111 -26.84 26.60 1.34
C ALA A 111 -25.44 26.79 0.76
N ALA A 112 -24.45 27.09 1.61
CA ALA A 112 -23.05 27.16 1.20
C ALA A 112 -22.55 25.82 0.64
N ILE A 113 -22.99 24.71 1.22
CA ILE A 113 -22.63 23.36 0.79
C ILE A 113 -23.28 22.99 -0.54
N GLN A 114 -24.57 23.32 -0.74
CA GLN A 114 -25.36 22.86 -1.89
C GLN A 114 -25.24 23.75 -3.14
N ASP A 115 -24.93 25.04 -2.98
CA ASP A 115 -24.85 26.00 -4.09
C ASP A 115 -23.91 25.54 -5.22
N GLY A 116 -24.39 25.63 -6.47
CA GLY A 116 -23.67 25.17 -7.66
C GLY A 116 -24.03 23.77 -8.15
N ASN A 117 -25.25 23.28 -7.86
CA ASN A 117 -25.79 21.98 -8.32
C ASN A 117 -24.83 20.81 -8.10
N ARG A 118 -24.37 20.67 -6.86
CA ARG A 118 -23.35 19.70 -6.47
C ARG A 118 -23.91 18.29 -6.32
N CYS A 119 -23.01 17.32 -6.24
CA CYS A 119 -23.32 15.91 -6.12
C CYS A 119 -23.92 15.54 -4.75
N GLY A 120 -25.25 15.49 -4.71
CA GLY A 120 -26.05 14.92 -3.62
C GLY A 120 -26.78 13.66 -4.06
N LEU A 121 -28.04 13.52 -3.63
CA LEU A 121 -28.84 12.30 -3.76
C LEU A 121 -28.82 11.68 -5.16
N GLU A 122 -29.19 12.46 -6.18
CA GLU A 122 -29.37 11.96 -7.56
C GLU A 122 -28.06 11.82 -8.36
N CYS A 123 -26.91 12.14 -7.74
CA CYS A 123 -25.60 12.09 -8.40
C CYS A 123 -24.76 10.89 -7.93
N GLY A 124 -24.80 10.56 -6.63
CA GLY A 124 -24.00 9.49 -6.04
C GLY A 124 -22.54 9.87 -5.78
N ASN A 125 -21.76 10.07 -6.84
CA ASN A 125 -20.32 10.32 -6.81
C ASN A 125 -19.86 11.28 -7.92
N THR A 126 -18.76 12.01 -7.68
CA THR A 126 -18.14 12.85 -8.72
C THR A 126 -16.69 13.23 -8.42
N PHE A 127 -15.90 13.42 -9.46
CA PHE A 127 -14.59 14.08 -9.44
C PHE A 127 -14.54 15.43 -10.16
N THR A 128 -15.68 15.94 -10.64
CA THR A 128 -15.75 17.25 -11.29
C THR A 128 -16.21 18.36 -10.35
N GLN A 129 -17.03 18.05 -9.33
CA GLN A 129 -17.71 19.08 -8.51
C GLN A 129 -17.12 19.25 -7.09
N GLY A 130 -15.79 19.34 -7.01
CA GLY A 130 -15.08 19.56 -5.74
C GLY A 130 -15.42 20.90 -5.07
N ALA A 131 -15.32 21.00 -3.74
CA ALA A 131 -15.63 22.22 -3.00
C ALA A 131 -14.80 22.42 -1.72
N ILE A 132 -14.45 23.67 -1.45
CA ILE A 132 -14.00 24.10 -0.11
C ILE A 132 -15.11 24.90 0.55
N ILE A 133 -15.58 24.43 1.70
CA ILE A 133 -16.49 25.15 2.58
C ILE A 133 -15.69 25.66 3.77
N TYR A 134 -15.51 26.98 3.84
CA TYR A 134 -14.73 27.63 4.88
C TYR A 134 -15.63 28.17 5.99
N PHE A 135 -15.19 27.93 7.22
CA PHE A 135 -15.84 28.39 8.44
C PHE A 135 -14.91 29.38 9.16
N PRO A 136 -15.16 30.70 9.03
CA PRO A 136 -14.45 31.69 9.83
C PRO A 136 -14.60 31.43 11.33
N PRO A 137 -13.70 31.94 12.18
CA PRO A 137 -13.86 31.83 13.62
C PRO A 137 -15.21 32.36 14.10
N GLY A 138 -15.91 31.56 14.91
CA GLY A 138 -17.25 31.84 15.39
C GLY A 138 -17.86 30.61 16.05
N THR A 139 -19.05 30.76 16.59
CA THR A 139 -19.87 29.66 17.12
C THR A 139 -21.11 29.52 16.26
N TYR A 140 -21.18 28.47 15.45
CA TYR A 140 -22.29 28.19 14.55
C TYR A 140 -23.24 27.24 15.24
N LYS A 141 -24.37 27.76 15.73
CA LYS A 141 -25.39 26.92 16.35
C LYS A 141 -26.21 26.26 15.25
N ILE A 142 -26.40 24.94 15.35
CA ILE A 142 -27.18 24.16 14.39
C ILE A 142 -28.22 23.29 15.10
N CYS A 143 -29.41 23.14 14.51
CA CYS A 143 -30.47 22.29 15.05
C CYS A 143 -30.83 21.09 14.16
N ARG A 144 -30.25 20.99 12.97
CA ARG A 144 -30.31 19.82 12.07
C ARG A 144 -28.92 19.51 11.53
N PRO A 145 -28.67 18.28 11.03
CA PRO A 145 -27.39 17.93 10.43
C PRO A 145 -27.01 18.91 9.32
N ILE A 146 -25.72 19.23 9.25
CA ILE A 146 -25.13 19.79 8.04
C ILE A 146 -24.55 18.65 7.21
N VAL A 147 -24.97 18.57 5.94
CA VAL A 147 -24.64 17.43 5.06
C VAL A 147 -23.38 17.75 4.28
N GLN A 148 -22.30 17.02 4.53
CA GLN A 148 -21.12 17.11 3.67
C GLN A 148 -21.39 16.31 2.39
N LEU A 149 -21.60 17.01 1.27
CA LEU A 149 -21.74 16.37 -0.04
C LEU A 149 -20.41 15.77 -0.54
N TYR A 150 -20.46 14.96 -1.61
CA TYR A 150 -19.30 14.30 -2.19
C TYR A 150 -18.19 15.29 -2.58
N TYR A 151 -16.92 14.86 -2.57
CA TYR A 151 -15.75 15.64 -2.94
C TYR A 151 -15.64 17.02 -2.25
N THR A 152 -15.79 17.05 -0.92
CA THR A 152 -15.85 18.30 -0.14
C THR A 152 -14.81 18.36 0.98
N GLN A 153 -14.21 19.53 1.16
CA GLN A 153 -13.40 19.87 2.32
C GLN A 153 -14.12 20.90 3.20
N PHE A 154 -14.38 20.55 4.46
CA PHE A 154 -14.79 21.51 5.49
C PHE A 154 -13.56 21.98 6.26
N ILE A 155 -13.30 23.28 6.22
CA ILE A 155 -12.08 23.83 6.80
C ILE A 155 -12.42 25.00 7.72
N GLY A 156 -12.13 24.82 9.01
CA GLY A 156 -12.10 25.90 9.98
C GLY A 156 -10.73 26.58 10.05
N HIS A 157 -10.67 27.69 10.76
CA HIS A 157 -9.40 28.31 11.11
C HIS A 157 -8.59 27.41 12.07
N PRO A 158 -7.30 27.12 11.82
CA PRO A 158 -6.57 26.09 12.57
C PRO A 158 -6.27 26.43 14.03
N THR A 159 -5.98 27.70 14.35
CA THR A 159 -5.73 28.14 15.75
C THR A 159 -6.99 28.61 16.47
N ASN A 160 -7.76 29.52 15.87
CA ASN A 160 -9.05 29.98 16.38
C ASN A 160 -10.20 29.16 15.80
N ARG A 161 -10.26 27.87 16.17
CA ARG A 161 -11.19 26.90 15.58
C ARG A 161 -12.65 27.35 15.72
N PRO A 162 -13.44 27.40 14.62
CA PRO A 162 -14.89 27.56 14.73
C PRO A 162 -15.51 26.43 15.55
N THR A 163 -16.56 26.78 16.28
CA THR A 163 -17.36 25.83 17.07
C THR A 163 -18.65 25.51 16.34
N ILE A 164 -18.94 24.24 16.09
CA ILE A 164 -20.26 23.76 15.72
C ILE A 164 -20.98 23.41 17.01
N LEU A 165 -22.01 24.18 17.36
CA LEU A 165 -22.78 24.03 18.60
C LEU A 165 -24.11 23.35 18.31
N GLY A 166 -24.31 22.13 18.81
CA GLY A 166 -25.60 21.45 18.73
C GLY A 166 -26.63 22.10 19.66
N CYS A 167 -27.80 22.47 19.13
CA CYS A 167 -28.83 23.10 19.94
C CYS A 167 -29.59 22.11 20.84
N GLY A 168 -30.29 22.62 21.87
CA GLY A 168 -31.04 21.76 22.81
C GLY A 168 -32.27 21.05 22.25
N THR A 169 -32.67 21.38 21.03
CA THR A 169 -33.74 20.72 20.26
C THR A 169 -33.21 20.06 18.99
N PHE A 170 -31.91 19.75 18.96
CA PHE A 170 -31.30 19.09 17.82
C PHE A 170 -32.00 17.76 17.53
N ALA A 171 -32.25 17.49 16.24
CA ALA A 171 -32.79 16.23 15.75
C ALA A 171 -32.02 15.82 14.50
N GLY A 172 -31.84 14.51 14.28
CA GLY A 172 -30.96 13.96 13.23
C GLY A 172 -29.83 13.09 13.77
N ILE A 173 -29.08 12.49 12.85
CA ILE A 173 -28.05 11.46 13.14
C ILE A 173 -26.81 12.01 13.82
N ALA A 174 -26.29 13.16 13.35
CA ALA A 174 -25.09 13.80 13.86
C ALA A 174 -25.05 15.29 13.48
N LEU A 175 -24.20 16.10 14.15
CA LEU A 175 -23.99 17.49 13.76
C LEU A 175 -23.52 17.60 12.30
N ILE A 176 -22.57 16.75 11.89
CA ILE A 176 -22.15 16.60 10.50
C ILE A 176 -22.46 15.18 10.02
N ASP A 177 -23.06 15.09 8.84
CA ASP A 177 -23.36 13.84 8.16
C ASP A 177 -22.64 13.77 6.81
N THR A 178 -21.82 12.73 6.59
CA THR A 178 -21.13 12.52 5.31
C THR A 178 -21.87 11.61 4.34
N ASP A 179 -22.82 10.83 4.84
CA ASP A 179 -23.51 9.79 4.09
C ASP A 179 -24.96 9.67 4.61
N PRO A 180 -25.84 10.63 4.26
CA PRO A 180 -27.22 10.60 4.71
C PRO A 180 -27.93 9.32 4.27
N TYR A 181 -28.66 8.70 5.20
CA TYR A 181 -29.48 7.55 4.88
C TYR A 181 -30.58 7.91 3.88
N ILE A 182 -30.53 7.27 2.72
CA ILE A 182 -31.46 7.43 1.59
C ILE A 182 -32.01 6.05 1.18
N PRO A 183 -33.19 5.95 0.55
CA PRO A 183 -33.62 4.71 -0.09
C PRO A 183 -32.57 4.23 -1.10
N GLY A 184 -32.11 2.99 -0.99
CA GLY A 184 -30.99 2.44 -1.78
C GLY A 184 -29.60 2.64 -1.17
N GLY A 185 -29.41 3.68 -0.34
CA GLY A 185 -28.13 4.05 0.28
C GLY A 185 -27.09 4.56 -0.72
N TYR A 186 -26.16 5.42 -0.28
CA TYR A 186 -24.94 5.58 -1.07
C TYR A 186 -24.03 4.35 -0.88
N VAL A 187 -23.21 4.07 -1.89
CA VAL A 187 -22.18 3.03 -1.77
C VAL A 187 -21.08 3.55 -0.86
N ASN A 188 -21.10 3.13 0.40
CA ASN A 188 -20.15 3.56 1.43
C ASN A 188 -18.68 3.31 1.04
N GLN A 189 -18.41 2.22 0.29
CA GLN A 189 -17.08 1.91 -0.23
C GLN A 189 -16.58 2.92 -1.27
N ASN A 190 -17.47 3.75 -1.82
CA ASN A 190 -17.13 4.76 -2.83
C ASN A 190 -17.14 6.19 -2.29
N GLN A 191 -17.28 6.39 -0.97
CA GLN A 191 -17.31 7.71 -0.33
C GLN A 191 -15.91 8.34 -0.19
N PHE A 192 -15.28 8.64 -1.33
CA PHE A 192 -13.91 9.13 -1.42
C PHE A 192 -13.77 10.65 -1.21
N PHE A 193 -12.53 11.10 -1.02
CA PHE A 193 -12.11 12.51 -1.08
C PHE A 193 -12.95 13.46 -0.21
N ARG A 194 -12.94 13.22 1.10
CA ARG A 194 -13.63 14.04 2.11
C ARG A 194 -12.65 14.52 3.16
N GLN A 195 -12.72 15.79 3.53
CA GLN A 195 -11.92 16.29 4.66
C GLN A 195 -12.74 17.13 5.62
N ILE A 196 -12.52 16.96 6.91
CA ILE A 196 -13.00 17.88 7.95
C ILE A 196 -11.83 18.22 8.86
N ARG A 197 -11.46 19.50 8.90
CA ARG A 197 -10.34 19.96 9.73
C ARG A 197 -10.60 21.25 10.46
N ASN A 198 -10.04 21.34 11.68
CA ASN A 198 -10.00 22.54 12.52
C ASN A 198 -11.34 22.98 13.14
N PHE A 199 -12.05 22.07 13.81
CA PHE A 199 -13.33 22.38 14.46
C PHE A 199 -13.36 22.03 15.95
N VAL A 200 -14.23 22.72 16.68
CA VAL A 200 -14.76 22.26 17.96
C VAL A 200 -16.21 21.82 17.73
N PHE A 201 -16.55 20.59 18.07
CA PHE A 201 -17.91 20.08 18.13
C PHE A 201 -18.39 20.16 19.57
N ASP A 202 -19.26 21.12 19.86
CA ASP A 202 -19.85 21.29 21.18
C ASP A 202 -21.26 20.71 21.20
N MET A 203 -21.38 19.56 21.85
CA MET A 203 -22.63 18.83 22.01
C MET A 203 -23.19 18.97 23.42
N THR A 204 -22.63 19.85 24.27
CA THR A 204 -23.02 19.95 25.69
C THR A 204 -24.45 20.43 25.91
N GLN A 205 -25.05 21.07 24.91
CA GLN A 205 -26.44 21.54 24.95
C GLN A 205 -27.42 20.56 24.28
N MET A 206 -26.94 19.56 23.54
CA MET A 206 -27.81 18.62 22.83
C MET A 206 -28.66 17.78 23.79
N PRO A 207 -29.84 17.31 23.36
CA PRO A 207 -30.66 16.42 24.18
C PRO A 207 -29.93 15.10 24.47
N PHE A 208 -30.33 14.36 25.51
CA PHE A 208 -29.77 13.03 25.82
C PHE A 208 -30.26 11.91 24.89
N GLN A 209 -31.11 12.24 23.92
CA GLN A 209 -31.55 11.33 22.87
C GLN A 209 -32.01 12.19 21.71
N THR A 210 -31.64 11.82 20.50
CA THR A 210 -32.15 12.42 19.27
C THR A 210 -33.11 11.46 18.60
N ASP A 211 -33.89 11.96 17.66
CA ASP A 211 -34.84 11.18 16.88
C ASP A 211 -34.81 11.66 15.43
N ASP A 212 -35.03 10.74 14.49
CA ASP A 212 -35.48 11.08 13.14
C ASP A 212 -36.66 10.17 12.77
N ALA A 213 -37.84 10.75 12.62
CA ALA A 213 -39.07 10.05 12.21
C ALA A 213 -39.40 8.78 13.02
N GLY A 214 -39.22 8.83 14.35
CA GLY A 214 -39.51 7.72 15.26
C GLY A 214 -38.39 6.68 15.33
N GLN A 215 -37.22 6.96 14.76
CA GLN A 215 -35.99 6.22 14.97
C GLN A 215 -35.20 6.86 16.12
N PRO A 216 -35.01 6.16 17.25
CA PRO A 216 -34.12 6.60 18.32
C PRO A 216 -32.65 6.66 17.88
N LEU A 217 -32.05 7.83 18.05
CA LEU A 217 -30.66 8.12 17.71
C LEU A 217 -29.89 8.58 18.95
N SER A 218 -28.56 8.38 18.91
CA SER A 218 -27.65 8.97 19.89
C SER A 218 -27.22 10.35 19.39
N PRO A 219 -27.15 11.37 20.26
CA PRO A 219 -26.53 12.65 19.93
C PRO A 219 -25.08 12.41 19.50
N THR A 220 -24.74 12.80 18.27
CA THR A 220 -23.45 12.47 17.67
C THR A 220 -22.78 13.71 17.07
N GLY A 221 -21.45 13.79 17.18
CA GLY A 221 -20.67 14.87 16.57
C GLY A 221 -20.58 14.71 15.06
N ILE A 222 -19.97 13.62 14.60
CA ILE A 222 -19.83 13.32 13.16
C ILE A 222 -20.33 11.90 12.89
N HIS A 223 -21.20 11.76 11.90
CA HIS A 223 -21.44 10.51 11.19
C HIS A 223 -20.40 10.44 10.06
N TRP A 224 -19.40 9.56 10.22
CA TRP A 224 -18.18 9.51 9.39
C TRP A 224 -18.08 8.20 8.63
N GLN A 225 -19.07 7.94 7.78
CA GLN A 225 -19.13 6.78 6.89
C GLN A 225 -18.44 7.18 5.57
N VAL A 226 -17.17 6.79 5.42
CA VAL A 226 -16.28 7.23 4.32
C VAL A 226 -15.37 6.10 3.84
N ALA A 227 -14.71 6.31 2.69
CA ALA A 227 -13.73 5.41 2.10
C ALA A 227 -12.31 6.04 2.04
N GLN A 228 -11.49 5.65 1.07
CA GLN A 228 -10.12 6.14 0.87
C GLN A 228 -10.06 7.65 0.53
N ALA A 229 -8.86 8.24 0.65
CA ALA A 229 -8.60 9.68 0.49
C ALA A 229 -9.48 10.60 1.35
N ALA A 230 -10.01 10.08 2.46
CA ALA A 230 -10.73 10.85 3.45
C ALA A 230 -9.88 11.10 4.69
N SER A 231 -10.01 12.28 5.31
CA SER A 231 -9.31 12.59 6.55
C SER A 231 -10.03 13.52 7.53
N LEU A 232 -9.83 13.25 8.82
CA LEU A 232 -10.15 14.17 9.92
C LEU A 232 -8.85 14.66 10.56
N GLN A 233 -8.77 15.97 10.83
CA GLN A 233 -7.59 16.58 11.45
C GLN A 233 -7.94 17.71 12.44
N ASN A 234 -7.28 17.75 13.60
CA ASN A 234 -7.34 18.88 14.54
C ASN A 234 -8.78 19.20 15.01
N LEU A 235 -9.51 18.18 15.46
CA LEU A 235 -10.88 18.32 15.95
C LEU A 235 -10.96 18.14 17.46
N LEU A 236 -11.88 18.86 18.10
CA LEU A 236 -12.20 18.70 19.52
C LEU A 236 -13.69 18.42 19.69
N PHE A 237 -14.03 17.31 20.34
CA PHE A 237 -15.40 16.92 20.67
C PHE A 237 -15.65 17.18 22.16
N LYS A 238 -16.56 18.11 22.47
CA LYS A 238 -17.01 18.40 23.83
C LYS A 238 -18.40 17.79 24.03
N MET A 239 -18.46 16.81 24.92
CA MET A 239 -19.67 16.09 25.29
C MET A 239 -19.98 16.28 26.78
N PRO A 240 -21.24 16.11 27.21
CA PRO A 240 -21.60 16.14 28.62
C PRO A 240 -20.76 15.18 29.47
N THR A 241 -20.33 15.63 30.65
CA THR A 241 -19.46 14.88 31.58
C THR A 241 -20.20 14.23 32.75
N ASP A 242 -21.53 14.42 32.84
CA ASP A 242 -22.35 13.86 33.92
C ASP A 242 -22.33 12.33 33.90
N LYS A 243 -21.60 11.76 34.86
CA LYS A 243 -21.36 10.31 35.00
C LYS A 243 -22.68 9.54 35.00
N GLY A 244 -22.87 8.69 33.99
CA GLY A 244 -23.99 7.75 33.91
C GLY A 244 -25.26 8.25 33.20
N LYS A 245 -25.25 9.45 32.58
CA LYS A 245 -26.41 9.99 31.86
C LYS A 245 -26.17 10.37 30.39
N GLY A 246 -24.93 10.59 29.97
CA GLY A 246 -24.63 10.96 28.58
C GLY A 246 -24.72 9.75 27.63
N THR A 247 -25.60 9.80 26.63
CA THR A 247 -25.68 8.86 25.48
C THR A 247 -24.85 9.32 24.27
N HIS A 248 -24.12 10.42 24.44
CA HIS A 248 -23.46 11.15 23.36
C HIS A 248 -22.26 10.40 22.81
N VAL A 249 -22.06 10.53 21.50
CA VAL A 249 -21.00 9.90 20.73
C VAL A 249 -20.20 10.98 20.00
N GLY A 250 -18.86 10.95 20.08
CA GLY A 250 -18.03 11.90 19.33
C GLY A 250 -18.12 11.63 17.83
N ILE A 251 -17.69 10.44 17.42
CA ILE A 251 -17.79 9.95 16.03
C ILE A 251 -18.57 8.65 15.99
N PHE A 252 -19.51 8.55 15.07
CA PHE A 252 -20.19 7.32 14.68
C PHE A 252 -19.78 6.95 13.27
N MET A 253 -19.31 5.72 13.10
CA MET A 253 -18.92 5.13 11.82
C MET A 253 -19.29 3.66 11.91
N GLU A 254 -20.29 3.22 11.14
CA GLU A 254 -20.82 1.86 11.21
C GLU A 254 -20.32 0.94 10.09
N ASN A 255 -19.80 1.49 9.00
CA ASN A 255 -19.10 0.78 7.91
C ASN A 255 -18.30 1.80 7.05
N GLY A 256 -17.64 1.31 6.01
CA GLY A 256 -16.80 2.07 5.08
C GLY A 256 -15.58 1.26 4.62
N SER A 257 -14.81 1.80 3.67
CA SER A 257 -13.50 1.28 3.25
C SER A 257 -12.41 2.30 3.59
N GLY A 258 -12.34 2.59 4.87
CA GLY A 258 -11.77 3.81 5.37
C GLY A 258 -10.24 3.91 5.31
N GLY A 259 -9.83 5.17 5.37
CA GLY A 259 -8.46 5.67 5.37
C GLY A 259 -8.01 6.18 6.74
N PHE A 260 -7.83 7.51 6.88
CA PHE A 260 -6.91 8.07 7.86
C PHE A 260 -7.51 9.16 8.76
N VAL A 261 -7.18 9.14 10.06
CA VAL A 261 -7.59 10.18 11.02
C VAL A 261 -6.41 10.57 11.92
N SER A 262 -6.24 11.87 12.18
CA SER A 262 -5.22 12.35 13.12
C SER A 262 -5.63 13.53 13.98
N ASP A 263 -4.92 13.70 15.11
CA ASP A 263 -4.95 14.91 15.93
C ASP A 263 -6.35 15.26 16.49
N LEU A 264 -7.07 14.27 17.03
CA LEU A 264 -8.40 14.49 17.61
C LEU A 264 -8.37 14.47 19.13
N GLU A 265 -9.25 15.25 19.75
CA GLU A 265 -9.46 15.25 21.20
C GLU A 265 -10.95 15.10 21.54
N PHE A 266 -11.25 14.24 22.51
CA PHE A 266 -12.60 13.93 22.98
C PHE A 266 -12.68 14.20 24.49
N GLN A 267 -13.70 14.94 24.91
CA GLN A 267 -13.94 15.30 26.31
C GLN A 267 -15.37 14.91 26.72
N GLY A 268 -15.49 14.02 27.71
CA GLY A 268 -16.79 13.54 28.22
C GLY A 268 -17.50 12.53 27.30
N GLY A 269 -18.81 12.36 27.48
CA GLY A 269 -19.65 11.50 26.64
C GLY A 269 -19.67 10.01 27.01
N ALA A 270 -20.59 9.28 26.38
CA ALA A 270 -20.68 7.83 26.52
C ALA A 270 -19.55 7.15 25.74
N ILE A 271 -19.39 7.54 24.47
CA ILE A 271 -18.41 6.94 23.57
C ILE A 271 -17.64 8.06 22.87
N GLY A 272 -16.32 8.02 22.91
CA GLY A 272 -15.50 8.94 22.09
C GLY A 272 -15.67 8.64 20.61
N TRP A 273 -15.31 7.43 20.19
CA TRP A 273 -15.52 6.95 18.83
C TRP A 273 -16.17 5.57 18.82
N ARG A 274 -17.34 5.48 18.18
CA ARG A 274 -17.99 4.23 17.84
C ARG A 274 -17.66 3.86 16.39
N ALA A 275 -16.86 2.82 16.18
CA ALA A 275 -16.18 2.55 14.91
C ALA A 275 -16.52 1.19 14.30
N GLY A 276 -16.74 1.15 12.98
CA GLY A 276 -16.90 -0.04 12.16
C GLY A 276 -16.56 0.27 10.71
N THR A 277 -15.67 -0.50 10.10
CA THR A 277 -15.09 -0.23 8.76
C THR A 277 -14.27 -1.44 8.34
N GLN A 278 -14.05 -1.66 7.05
CA GLN A 278 -13.15 -2.72 6.57
C GLN A 278 -11.75 -2.57 7.18
N GLN A 279 -11.12 -1.41 6.96
CA GLN A 279 -9.84 -1.06 7.55
C GLN A 279 -9.77 0.41 7.94
N TYR A 280 -8.77 0.77 8.76
CA TYR A 280 -8.51 2.17 9.08
C TYR A 280 -7.14 2.40 9.77
N THR A 281 -6.65 3.63 9.73
CA THR A 281 -5.54 4.13 10.57
C THR A 281 -5.93 5.39 11.33
N ALA A 282 -5.84 5.36 12.66
CA ALA A 282 -6.05 6.52 13.52
C ALA A 282 -4.80 6.80 14.37
N ARG A 283 -4.30 8.04 14.34
CA ARG A 283 -3.12 8.41 15.16
C ARG A 283 -3.21 9.73 15.94
N ASN A 284 -2.53 9.79 17.08
CA ASN A 284 -2.48 10.98 17.94
C ASN A 284 -3.89 11.43 18.38
N LEU A 285 -4.64 10.52 19.00
CA LEU A 285 -5.98 10.81 19.54
C LEU A 285 -5.92 10.88 21.06
N LYS A 286 -6.69 11.82 21.63
CA LYS A 286 -6.79 12.04 23.07
C LYS A 286 -8.21 11.85 23.55
N PHE A 287 -8.42 10.96 24.50
CA PHE A 287 -9.73 10.75 25.12
C PHE A 287 -9.66 11.13 26.60
N ARG A 288 -10.55 12.01 27.05
CA ARG A 288 -10.58 12.56 28.40
C ARG A 288 -11.95 12.36 29.03
N GLY A 289 -12.04 11.41 29.95
CA GLY A 289 -13.26 11.15 30.71
C GLY A 289 -14.45 10.61 29.90
N CYS A 290 -14.22 10.03 28.72
CA CYS A 290 -15.24 9.26 28.01
C CYS A 290 -15.60 8.01 28.82
N THR A 291 -16.87 7.59 28.86
CA THR A 291 -17.22 6.33 29.56
C THR A 291 -16.52 5.14 28.89
N GLN A 292 -16.58 5.09 27.56
CA GLN A 292 -15.74 4.27 26.70
C GLN A 292 -15.00 5.21 25.75
N ALA A 293 -13.67 5.15 25.67
CA ALA A 293 -12.96 5.99 24.70
C ALA A 293 -13.28 5.52 23.27
N VAL A 294 -13.17 4.22 23.01
CA VAL A 294 -13.56 3.62 21.73
C VAL A 294 -14.47 2.41 21.96
N GLN A 295 -15.51 2.29 21.14
CA GLN A 295 -16.32 1.08 21.01
C GLN A 295 -16.30 0.62 19.55
N MET A 296 -15.68 -0.53 19.28
CA MET A 296 -15.62 -1.11 17.95
C MET A 296 -16.82 -2.05 17.71
N ILE A 297 -17.46 -1.87 16.56
CA ILE A 297 -18.61 -2.65 16.09
C ILE A 297 -18.11 -3.88 15.32
N TRP A 298 -17.28 -3.64 14.31
CA TRP A 298 -16.65 -4.65 13.46
C TRP A 298 -15.45 -4.05 12.71
N ASP A 299 -14.53 -4.87 12.25
CA ASP A 299 -13.53 -4.52 11.24
C ASP A 299 -12.99 -5.76 10.54
N TRP A 300 -12.11 -5.54 9.56
CA TRP A 300 -11.13 -6.54 9.12
C TRP A 300 -9.78 -6.24 9.78
N GLY A 301 -9.33 -4.99 9.75
CA GLY A 301 -8.18 -4.58 10.56
C GLY A 301 -8.02 -3.09 10.82
N PHE A 302 -7.62 -2.72 12.04
CA PHE A 302 -7.52 -1.32 12.46
C PHE A 302 -6.24 -1.00 13.24
N ASN A 303 -5.53 0.06 12.83
CA ASN A 303 -4.39 0.60 13.56
C ASN A 303 -4.76 1.80 14.44
N TRP A 304 -4.46 1.67 15.73
CA TRP A 304 -4.57 2.73 16.73
C TRP A 304 -3.17 3.11 17.22
N GLN A 305 -2.64 4.21 16.70
CA GLN A 305 -1.27 4.65 16.96
C GLN A 305 -1.23 5.91 17.84
N GLN A 306 -0.36 5.96 18.85
CA GLN A 306 -0.22 7.13 19.73
C GLN A 306 -1.55 7.59 20.35
N ILE A 307 -2.36 6.64 20.84
CA ILE A 307 -3.61 6.95 21.52
C ILE A 307 -3.35 7.22 23.00
N ASP A 308 -3.81 8.36 23.50
CA ASP A 308 -3.66 8.77 24.89
C ASP A 308 -5.04 8.86 25.56
N ILE A 309 -5.32 7.96 26.51
CA ILE A 309 -6.60 7.87 27.21
C ILE A 309 -6.39 8.20 28.68
N ASP A 310 -7.22 9.08 29.22
CA ASP A 310 -7.22 9.43 30.64
C ASP A 310 -8.65 9.50 31.20
N GLY A 311 -8.95 8.60 32.14
CA GLY A 311 -10.25 8.46 32.78
C GLY A 311 -11.29 7.71 31.94
N GLY A 312 -12.34 7.24 32.59
CA GLY A 312 -13.41 6.44 31.97
C GLY A 312 -13.61 5.09 32.64
N SER A 313 -14.46 4.25 32.06
CA SER A 313 -14.68 2.87 32.52
C SER A 313 -13.90 1.84 31.70
N VAL A 314 -13.84 2.05 30.38
CA VAL A 314 -13.14 1.18 29.42
C VAL A 314 -12.38 2.06 28.43
N ALA A 315 -11.11 1.75 28.16
CA ALA A 315 -10.36 2.45 27.11
C ALA A 315 -10.88 1.99 25.72
N PHE A 316 -10.70 0.72 25.39
CA PHE A 316 -11.20 0.11 24.17
C PHE A 316 -12.17 -1.01 24.46
N ASN A 317 -13.38 -0.93 23.93
CA ASN A 317 -14.30 -2.05 23.87
C ASN A 317 -14.31 -2.60 22.45
N ILE A 318 -13.67 -3.76 22.26
CA ILE A 318 -13.59 -4.47 20.99
C ILE A 318 -14.43 -5.75 21.00
N SER A 319 -15.38 -5.88 21.93
CA SER A 319 -16.20 -7.08 22.06
C SER A 319 -17.33 -7.17 21.01
N GLY A 320 -17.31 -6.34 19.98
CA GLY A 320 -18.29 -6.33 18.90
C GLY A 320 -18.27 -7.64 18.12
N LYS A 321 -19.45 -8.22 17.87
CA LYS A 321 -19.63 -9.53 17.22
C LYS A 321 -20.35 -9.44 15.88
N GLY A 322 -20.62 -8.24 15.38
CA GLY A 322 -21.45 -8.06 14.19
C GLY A 322 -22.93 -8.44 14.38
N GLY A 323 -23.69 -8.32 13.29
CA GLY A 323 -25.10 -8.72 13.21
C GLY A 323 -25.30 -10.23 12.96
N ILE A 324 -26.31 -10.60 12.16
CA ILE A 324 -26.70 -12.00 11.87
C ILE A 324 -25.53 -12.89 11.41
N THR A 325 -24.63 -12.34 10.57
CA THR A 325 -23.48 -13.07 10.00
C THR A 325 -22.32 -13.22 10.97
N LYS A 326 -22.43 -12.65 12.17
CA LYS A 326 -21.40 -12.64 13.21
C LYS A 326 -20.05 -12.01 12.79
N GLN A 327 -20.03 -11.16 11.76
CA GLN A 327 -18.81 -10.40 11.38
C GLN A 327 -18.52 -9.33 12.43
N GLY A 328 -17.68 -9.66 13.41
CA GLY A 328 -17.21 -8.76 14.45
C GLY A 328 -15.91 -8.05 14.11
N VAL A 329 -15.15 -7.73 15.15
CA VAL A 329 -13.79 -7.21 15.03
C VAL A 329 -12.86 -8.35 14.59
N GLY A 330 -12.13 -8.16 13.49
CA GLY A 330 -11.14 -9.09 12.94
C GLY A 330 -9.80 -8.94 13.66
N SER A 331 -9.05 -7.87 13.35
CA SER A 331 -7.77 -7.58 13.99
C SER A 331 -7.52 -6.13 14.39
N VAL A 332 -6.85 -5.91 15.53
CA VAL A 332 -6.56 -4.55 16.04
C VAL A 332 -5.11 -4.42 16.49
N SER A 333 -4.43 -3.34 16.08
CA SER A 333 -3.08 -3.01 16.55
C SER A 333 -3.12 -1.75 17.42
N PHE A 334 -2.60 -1.85 18.65
CA PHE A 334 -2.38 -0.75 19.57
C PHE A 334 -0.90 -0.41 19.62
N ILE A 335 -0.52 0.72 19.03
CA ILE A 335 0.87 1.07 18.76
C ILE A 335 1.20 2.36 19.53
N ASP A 336 2.24 2.35 20.36
CA ASP A 336 2.71 3.53 21.09
C ASP A 336 1.62 4.22 21.94
N CYS A 337 0.72 3.43 22.52
CA CYS A 337 -0.43 3.93 23.25
C CYS A 337 -0.12 4.23 24.72
N LYS A 338 -0.97 5.06 25.34
CA LYS A 338 -0.94 5.36 26.77
C LYS A 338 -2.34 5.31 27.37
N PHE A 339 -2.56 4.45 28.36
CA PHE A 339 -3.83 4.35 29.09
C PHE A 339 -3.66 4.73 30.55
N SER A 340 -4.46 5.69 31.03
CA SER A 340 -4.40 6.21 32.39
C SER A 340 -5.76 6.23 33.06
N ASN A 341 -5.81 5.89 34.35
CA ASN A 341 -7.00 6.04 35.19
C ASN A 341 -8.27 5.34 34.67
N VAL A 342 -8.12 4.16 34.06
CA VAL A 342 -9.23 3.35 33.55
C VAL A 342 -9.28 1.98 34.24
N PRO A 343 -10.43 1.55 34.77
CA PRO A 343 -10.56 0.21 35.36
C PRO A 343 -10.24 -0.92 34.38
N THR A 344 -10.51 -0.74 33.09
CA THR A 344 -10.24 -1.72 32.03
C THR A 344 -9.61 -1.02 30.85
N GLY A 345 -8.42 -1.48 30.44
CA GLY A 345 -7.76 -1.06 29.21
C GLY A 345 -8.59 -1.51 28.01
N ILE A 346 -8.56 -2.79 27.72
CA ILE A 346 -9.21 -3.41 26.56
C ILE A 346 -10.20 -4.47 27.04
N LEU A 347 -11.47 -4.30 26.66
CA LEU A 347 -12.53 -5.29 26.84
C LEU A 347 -12.75 -6.02 25.52
N THR A 348 -12.56 -7.34 25.52
CA THR A 348 -12.77 -8.20 24.35
C THR A 348 -13.89 -9.22 24.58
N ASN A 349 -14.36 -9.89 23.54
CA ASN A 349 -15.40 -10.92 23.68
C ASN A 349 -14.85 -12.21 24.34
N ALA A 350 -15.76 -13.11 24.72
CA ALA A 350 -15.43 -14.39 25.35
C ALA A 350 -15.91 -15.59 24.49
N ASP A 351 -15.86 -15.44 23.16
CA ASP A 351 -16.41 -16.42 22.23
C ASP A 351 -15.63 -17.74 22.21
N ALA A 352 -16.34 -18.82 21.83
CA ALA A 352 -15.76 -20.15 21.68
C ALA A 352 -14.74 -20.20 20.53
N ASP A 353 -14.91 -19.33 19.53
CA ASP A 353 -14.03 -19.18 18.35
C ASP A 353 -12.82 -18.26 18.63
N ALA A 354 -12.57 -17.99 19.93
CA ALA A 354 -11.53 -17.11 20.45
C ALA A 354 -11.77 -15.60 20.20
N PRO A 355 -11.16 -14.70 21.00
CA PRO A 355 -11.29 -13.25 20.80
C PRO A 355 -10.61 -12.77 19.51
N PRO A 356 -10.92 -11.53 19.04
CA PRO A 356 -10.28 -10.91 17.88
C PRO A 356 -8.76 -10.93 17.98
N ASN A 357 -8.10 -10.98 16.82
CA ASN A 357 -6.66 -10.86 16.75
C ASN A 357 -6.24 -9.48 17.26
N MET A 358 -5.21 -9.44 18.10
CA MET A 358 -4.78 -8.19 18.72
C MET A 358 -3.27 -8.17 18.88
N VAL A 359 -2.67 -7.04 18.57
CA VAL A 359 -1.27 -6.74 18.84
C VAL A 359 -1.20 -5.47 19.68
N ILE A 360 -0.47 -5.52 20.78
CA ILE A 360 -0.13 -4.38 21.64
C ILE A 360 1.38 -4.20 21.55
N ASP A 361 1.82 -3.12 20.93
CA ASP A 361 3.23 -2.79 20.75
C ASP A 361 3.54 -1.41 21.35
N ASN A 362 4.30 -1.41 22.44
CA ASN A 362 4.66 -0.25 23.27
C ASN A 362 3.44 0.47 23.90
N LEU A 363 2.72 -0.21 24.79
CA LEU A 363 1.65 0.39 25.62
C LEU A 363 2.17 0.75 27.00
N VAL A 364 2.03 2.03 27.38
CA VAL A 364 2.31 2.52 28.73
C VAL A 364 1.00 2.65 29.51
N THR A 365 0.95 2.17 30.75
CA THR A 365 -0.24 2.32 31.59
C THR A 365 0.05 2.96 32.95
N SER A 366 -0.93 3.67 33.49
CA SER A 366 -0.90 4.26 34.82
C SER A 366 -2.27 4.14 35.50
N ASN A 367 -2.34 3.52 36.67
CA ASN A 367 -3.61 3.30 37.38
C ASN A 367 -4.68 2.61 36.49
N VAL A 368 -4.26 1.54 35.80
CA VAL A 368 -5.14 0.69 34.98
C VAL A 368 -5.40 -0.62 35.71
N GLY A 369 -6.66 -0.94 35.97
CA GLY A 369 -7.04 -2.12 36.77
C GLY A 369 -6.72 -3.45 36.09
N THR A 370 -6.95 -3.55 34.78
CA THR A 370 -6.57 -4.71 33.95
C THR A 370 -6.32 -4.23 32.52
N VAL A 371 -5.27 -4.73 31.86
CA VAL A 371 -4.94 -4.30 30.49
C VAL A 371 -5.86 -4.98 29.48
N VAL A 372 -6.03 -6.31 29.52
CA VAL A 372 -6.97 -7.02 28.65
C VAL A 372 -7.83 -7.97 29.47
N LYS A 373 -9.16 -7.85 29.33
CA LYS A 373 -10.13 -8.79 29.91
C LYS A 373 -11.27 -9.11 28.94
N THR A 374 -11.89 -10.25 29.09
CA THR A 374 -13.05 -10.66 28.30
C THR A 374 -14.36 -10.20 28.95
N THR A 375 -15.47 -10.26 28.20
CA THR A 375 -16.82 -9.93 28.70
C THR A 375 -17.34 -10.82 29.82
N ASN A 376 -16.80 -12.04 29.99
CA ASN A 376 -17.17 -12.93 31.11
C ASN A 376 -16.29 -12.73 32.37
N GLY A 377 -15.32 -11.81 32.31
CA GLY A 377 -14.44 -11.47 33.42
C GLY A 377 -13.09 -12.19 33.43
N GLN A 378 -12.79 -13.05 32.45
CA GLN A 378 -11.46 -13.65 32.31
C GLN A 378 -10.42 -12.58 32.00
N VAL A 379 -9.33 -12.56 32.78
CA VAL A 379 -8.19 -11.68 32.55
C VAL A 379 -7.21 -12.36 31.59
N LEU A 380 -6.90 -11.71 30.47
CA LEU A 380 -5.94 -12.20 29.47
C LEU A 380 -4.57 -11.53 29.62
N LEU A 381 -4.55 -10.24 29.99
CA LEU A 381 -3.34 -9.48 30.29
C LEU A 381 -3.58 -8.66 31.57
N PRO A 382 -2.94 -9.00 32.70
CA PRO A 382 -3.09 -8.28 33.96
C PRO A 382 -2.54 -6.85 33.88
N ALA A 383 -2.71 -6.08 34.95
CA ALA A 383 -2.12 -4.75 35.07
C ALA A 383 -0.59 -4.77 34.90
N ALA A 384 -0.06 -3.89 34.06
CA ALA A 384 1.37 -3.74 33.81
C ALA A 384 1.72 -2.28 33.52
N VAL A 385 2.83 -1.77 34.07
CA VAL A 385 3.26 -0.37 33.82
C VAL A 385 3.63 -0.15 32.35
N THR A 386 4.22 -1.16 31.71
CA THR A 386 4.59 -1.13 30.30
C THR A 386 4.39 -2.52 29.71
N VAL A 387 3.69 -2.58 28.58
CA VAL A 387 3.57 -3.77 27.73
C VAL A 387 4.42 -3.49 26.50
N ARG A 388 5.53 -4.23 26.35
CA ARG A 388 6.48 -4.01 25.25
C ARG A 388 5.92 -4.53 23.95
N LEU A 389 5.65 -5.83 23.89
CA LEU A 389 5.00 -6.47 22.75
C LEU A 389 4.23 -7.69 23.24
N TRP A 390 2.91 -7.64 23.07
CA TRP A 390 2.00 -8.71 23.45
C TRP A 390 0.99 -8.90 22.33
N ALA A 391 0.57 -10.13 22.07
CA ALA A 391 -0.46 -10.38 21.07
C ALA A 391 -1.44 -11.47 21.53
N ILE A 392 -2.53 -11.62 20.80
CA ILE A 392 -3.39 -12.79 20.83
C ILE A 392 -3.93 -13.03 19.43
N GLY A 393 -3.96 -14.28 18.99
CA GLY A 393 -4.39 -14.66 17.64
C GLY A 393 -3.51 -15.71 17.00
N GLN A 394 -3.70 -15.93 15.70
CA GLN A 394 -2.83 -16.81 14.92
C GLN A 394 -1.43 -16.22 14.79
N ARG A 395 -0.39 -17.00 15.12
CA ARG A 395 1.01 -16.56 15.03
C ARG A 395 1.84 -17.56 14.26
N TYR A 396 2.67 -17.07 13.34
CA TYR A 396 3.50 -17.87 12.46
C TYR A 396 4.96 -17.42 12.48
N SER A 397 5.86 -18.41 12.44
CA SER A 397 7.27 -18.26 12.11
C SER A 397 7.55 -19.09 10.86
N GLY A 398 7.93 -18.45 9.76
CA GLY A 398 7.86 -19.07 8.44
C GLY A 398 6.42 -19.52 8.14
N GLY A 399 6.24 -20.80 7.85
CA GLY A 399 4.93 -21.42 7.63
C GLY A 399 4.40 -22.22 8.83
N GLN A 400 5.09 -22.18 9.97
CA GLN A 400 4.70 -22.96 11.16
C GLN A 400 4.09 -22.04 12.21
N GLY A 401 2.88 -22.35 12.66
CA GLY A 401 2.14 -21.46 13.53
C GLY A 401 0.87 -22.05 14.13
N GLY A 402 0.17 -21.21 14.88
CA GLY A 402 -1.11 -21.53 15.50
C GLY A 402 -1.57 -20.45 16.47
N TYR A 403 -2.76 -20.65 17.05
CA TYR A 403 -3.38 -19.68 17.94
C TYR A 403 -2.61 -19.57 19.26
N GLN A 404 -2.17 -18.36 19.60
CA GLN A 404 -1.35 -18.09 20.79
C GLN A 404 -1.76 -16.77 21.45
N SER A 405 -1.57 -16.70 22.77
CA SER A 405 -1.80 -15.50 23.58
C SER A 405 -0.62 -15.31 24.54
N GLY A 406 -0.10 -14.08 24.66
CA GLY A 406 1.06 -13.81 25.50
C GLY A 406 2.05 -12.81 24.89
N ASP A 407 3.19 -12.64 25.55
CA ASP A 407 4.30 -11.87 25.01
C ASP A 407 4.77 -12.45 23.67
N VAL A 408 5.33 -11.61 22.82
CA VAL A 408 5.87 -12.01 21.52
C VAL A 408 7.39 -11.90 21.55
N GLY A 409 8.08 -13.02 21.34
CA GLY A 409 9.52 -13.08 21.15
C GLY A 409 9.88 -13.41 19.71
N GLY A 410 11.17 -13.37 19.37
CA GLY A 410 11.67 -13.75 18.03
C GLY A 410 11.32 -12.77 16.91
N VAL A 411 10.68 -11.64 17.23
CA VAL A 411 10.54 -10.52 16.30
C VAL A 411 11.85 -9.72 16.24
N PRO A 412 12.15 -9.05 15.12
CA PRO A 412 13.26 -8.12 15.03
C PRO A 412 13.17 -7.01 16.09
N SER A 413 14.19 -6.16 16.22
CA SER A 413 14.06 -4.90 16.98
C SER A 413 13.54 -3.79 16.08
N ARG A 414 12.68 -2.89 16.60
CA ARG A 414 12.28 -1.68 15.88
C ARG A 414 13.53 -0.87 15.48
N PRO A 415 13.75 -0.57 14.20
CA PRO A 415 14.92 0.19 13.75
C PRO A 415 14.97 1.58 14.37
N ALA A 416 16.09 1.95 14.99
CA ALA A 416 16.21 3.23 15.70
C ALA A 416 15.95 4.46 14.81
N SER A 417 16.25 4.38 13.51
CA SER A 417 15.98 5.44 12.54
C SER A 417 14.49 5.69 12.30
N LEU A 418 13.62 4.71 12.57
CA LEU A 418 12.17 4.83 12.43
C LEU A 418 11.49 5.42 13.68
N LEU A 419 12.24 5.64 14.76
CA LEU A 419 11.71 6.01 16.07
C LEU A 419 11.96 7.47 16.44
N SER A 420 11.02 8.06 17.16
CA SER A 420 11.19 9.26 17.97
C SER A 420 11.12 8.85 19.44
N GLY A 421 12.28 8.71 20.08
CA GLY A 421 12.37 8.08 21.39
C GLY A 421 12.05 6.58 21.31
N ALA A 422 11.00 6.14 22.02
CA ALA A 422 10.54 4.74 21.99
C ALA A 422 9.40 4.49 20.98
N SER A 423 8.78 5.56 20.49
CA SER A 423 7.63 5.50 19.59
C SER A 423 8.05 5.60 18.14
N PHE A 424 7.29 5.02 17.22
CA PHE A 424 7.44 5.32 15.80
C PHE A 424 7.29 6.83 15.58
N PHE A 425 8.16 7.38 14.74
CA PHE A 425 8.08 8.77 14.34
C PHE A 425 6.78 9.04 13.60
N SER A 426 6.19 10.21 13.88
CA SER A 426 4.96 10.66 13.24
C SER A 426 5.00 12.17 13.06
N ARG A 427 4.42 12.67 11.98
CA ARG A 427 4.32 14.09 11.68
C ARG A 427 3.00 14.39 11.00
N SER A 428 2.19 15.25 11.59
CA SER A 428 0.92 15.65 10.99
C SER A 428 1.07 16.53 9.76
N ARG A 429 0.07 16.43 8.88
CA ARG A 429 -0.09 17.31 7.72
C ARG A 429 0.10 18.77 8.13
N PRO A 430 1.07 19.50 7.53
CA PRO A 430 1.24 20.92 7.78
C PRO A 430 0.04 21.71 7.26
N GLN A 431 -0.44 22.70 8.02
CA GLN A 431 -1.47 23.64 7.56
C GLN A 431 -0.95 25.07 7.40
N TYR A 432 0.33 25.30 7.74
CA TYR A 432 0.99 26.59 7.66
C TYR A 432 0.23 27.68 8.42
N GLU A 433 -0.22 27.35 9.63
CA GLU A 433 -1.12 28.13 10.48
C GLU A 433 -0.59 29.54 10.81
N SER A 434 0.73 29.69 10.84
CA SER A 434 1.43 30.95 11.11
C SER A 434 1.72 31.80 9.88
N LEU A 435 1.46 31.28 8.67
CA LEU A 435 1.75 31.97 7.41
C LEU A 435 0.55 32.77 6.92
N GLY A 436 0.83 33.93 6.35
CA GLY A 436 -0.15 34.75 5.64
C GLY A 436 -0.12 34.53 4.14
N ALA A 437 -1.11 35.07 3.43
CA ALA A 437 -1.23 34.91 1.97
C ALA A 437 0.03 35.37 1.20
N GLY A 438 0.78 36.35 1.74
CA GLY A 438 2.02 36.85 1.14
C GLY A 438 3.20 35.86 1.15
N ASP A 439 3.16 34.87 2.03
CA ASP A 439 4.18 33.81 2.15
C ASP A 439 4.04 32.71 1.10
N PHE A 440 3.01 32.80 0.26
CA PHE A 440 2.73 31.88 -0.83
C PHE A 440 3.04 32.53 -2.18
N LEU A 441 3.61 31.76 -3.09
CA LEU A 441 3.66 32.09 -4.51
C LEU A 441 2.54 31.32 -5.19
N VAL A 442 1.63 32.03 -5.85
CA VAL A 442 0.42 31.43 -6.44
C VAL A 442 0.68 31.09 -7.92
N ALA A 443 0.47 29.82 -8.30
CA ALA A 443 0.74 29.34 -9.66
C ALA A 443 -0.03 30.11 -10.75
N THR A 444 -1.34 30.29 -10.58
CA THR A 444 -2.20 30.97 -11.56
C THR A 444 -1.87 32.46 -11.70
N ALA A 445 -1.38 33.10 -10.63
CA ALA A 445 -0.90 34.48 -10.68
C ALA A 445 0.41 34.63 -11.48
N GLN A 446 1.12 33.53 -11.74
CA GLN A 446 2.28 33.47 -12.65
C GLN A 446 1.91 33.09 -14.09
N GLY A 447 0.61 33.08 -14.43
CA GLY A 447 0.12 32.77 -15.77
C GLY A 447 0.02 31.26 -16.07
N ILE A 448 0.18 30.40 -15.07
CA ILE A 448 0.00 28.96 -15.22
C ILE A 448 -1.50 28.66 -15.26
N LYS A 449 -1.96 27.99 -16.32
CA LYS A 449 -3.37 27.61 -16.46
C LYS A 449 -3.67 26.35 -15.66
N ASN A 450 -4.84 26.35 -15.04
CA ASN A 450 -5.40 25.23 -14.27
C ASN A 450 -6.75 24.75 -14.85
N ASP A 451 -6.96 24.99 -16.15
CA ASP A 451 -8.21 24.73 -16.88
C ASP A 451 -8.24 23.35 -17.57
N GLY A 452 -7.21 22.52 -17.35
CA GLY A 452 -7.07 21.21 -18.00
C GLY A 452 -6.60 21.30 -19.46
N THR A 453 -6.03 22.44 -19.89
CA THR A 453 -5.60 22.62 -21.27
C THR A 453 -4.15 23.11 -21.41
N GLY A 454 -3.61 22.91 -22.61
CA GLY A 454 -2.24 23.32 -22.96
C GLY A 454 -1.17 22.50 -22.24
N ASP A 455 0.09 22.88 -22.44
CA ASP A 455 1.22 22.31 -21.71
C ASP A 455 1.78 23.34 -20.72
N GLN A 456 1.66 23.04 -19.43
CA GLN A 456 2.10 23.90 -18.34
C GLN A 456 3.52 23.55 -17.85
N THR A 457 4.18 22.53 -18.41
CA THR A 457 5.42 21.95 -17.86
C THR A 457 6.51 22.98 -17.61
N ALA A 458 6.86 23.80 -18.61
CA ALA A 458 7.94 24.78 -18.50
C ALA A 458 7.61 25.91 -17.50
N ALA A 459 6.34 26.33 -17.46
CA ALA A 459 5.88 27.38 -16.55
C ALA A 459 5.87 26.89 -15.11
N ILE A 460 5.39 25.67 -14.85
CA ILE A 460 5.43 25.02 -13.52
C ILE A 460 6.87 24.87 -13.03
N ASN A 461 7.78 24.38 -13.88
CA ASN A 461 9.19 24.23 -13.50
C ASN A 461 9.83 25.57 -13.10
N SER A 462 9.54 26.64 -13.85
CA SER A 462 10.03 27.99 -13.54
C SER A 462 9.40 28.55 -12.26
N PHE A 463 8.12 28.27 -12.03
CA PHE A 463 7.39 28.67 -10.84
C PHE A 463 7.92 28.00 -9.58
N LEU A 464 8.16 26.70 -9.60
CA LEU A 464 8.70 25.97 -8.44
C LEU A 464 10.10 26.48 -8.05
N GLN A 465 10.95 26.77 -9.03
CA GLN A 465 12.26 27.40 -8.78
C GLN A 465 12.09 28.81 -8.19
N SER A 466 11.14 29.59 -8.70
CA SER A 466 10.85 30.94 -8.21
C SER A 466 10.32 30.95 -6.77
N ALA A 467 9.48 29.97 -6.41
CA ALA A 467 8.97 29.82 -5.05
C ALA A 467 10.12 29.59 -4.05
N ILE A 468 11.06 28.70 -4.39
CA ILE A 468 12.27 28.49 -3.58
C ILE A 468 13.13 29.75 -3.51
N GLY A 469 13.41 30.39 -4.64
CA GLY A 469 14.22 31.61 -4.70
C GLY A 469 13.66 32.76 -3.87
N GLN A 470 12.35 32.75 -3.61
CA GLN A 470 11.64 33.72 -2.78
C GLN A 470 11.34 33.23 -1.35
N ALA A 471 11.78 32.01 -1.00
CA ALA A 471 11.47 31.34 0.27
C ALA A 471 9.96 31.18 0.56
N LYS A 472 9.14 31.05 -0.49
CA LYS A 472 7.68 30.94 -0.41
C LYS A 472 7.19 29.51 -0.52
N VAL A 473 5.98 29.26 -0.01
CA VAL A 473 5.23 28.03 -0.29
C VAL A 473 4.66 28.13 -1.70
N ALA A 474 4.90 27.13 -2.55
CA ALA A 474 4.32 27.02 -3.87
C ALA A 474 2.85 26.60 -3.74
N TYR A 475 1.93 27.54 -3.97
CA TYR A 475 0.51 27.31 -3.90
C TYR A 475 -0.07 27.00 -5.27
N PHE A 476 -0.72 25.84 -5.38
CA PHE A 476 -1.52 25.45 -6.53
C PHE A 476 -3.00 25.62 -6.17
N PRO A 477 -3.68 26.65 -6.69
CA PRO A 477 -5.13 26.72 -6.62
C PRO A 477 -5.77 25.48 -7.27
N ALA A 478 -6.93 25.04 -6.76
CA ALA A 478 -7.69 23.93 -7.31
C ALA A 478 -7.86 24.04 -8.83
N GLY A 479 -7.74 22.93 -9.53
CA GLY A 479 -7.85 22.86 -10.99
C GLY A 479 -6.97 21.76 -11.56
N ILE A 480 -6.88 21.73 -12.89
CA ILE A 480 -6.17 20.70 -13.65
C ILE A 480 -5.01 21.36 -14.41
N TYR A 481 -3.79 21.02 -14.01
CA TYR A 481 -2.54 21.52 -14.60
C TYR A 481 -2.00 20.45 -15.55
N GLN A 482 -2.33 20.60 -16.83
CA GLN A 482 -1.92 19.63 -17.85
C GLN A 482 -0.44 19.79 -18.19
N VAL A 483 0.31 18.68 -18.23
CA VAL A 483 1.74 18.65 -18.51
C VAL A 483 2.07 17.63 -19.60
N GLN A 484 2.95 18.01 -20.53
CA GLN A 484 3.45 17.14 -21.62
C GLN A 484 4.95 16.88 -21.49
N GLY A 485 5.49 17.02 -20.29
CA GLY A 485 6.88 16.75 -19.94
C GLY A 485 7.06 16.63 -18.42
N THR A 486 8.28 16.35 -17.99
CA THR A 486 8.60 16.19 -16.56
C THR A 486 8.50 17.52 -15.80
N VAL A 487 7.63 17.54 -14.78
CA VAL A 487 7.65 18.51 -13.69
C VAL A 487 8.77 18.14 -12.73
N LYS A 488 9.74 19.03 -12.56
CA LYS A 488 10.90 18.87 -11.67
C LYS A 488 10.65 19.67 -10.41
N VAL A 489 10.39 18.98 -9.31
CA VAL A 489 10.24 19.58 -7.99
C VAL A 489 11.63 19.72 -7.37
N PRO A 490 12.16 20.95 -7.20
CA PRO A 490 13.48 21.15 -6.61
C PRO A 490 13.50 20.86 -5.10
N LEU A 491 14.66 20.44 -4.59
CA LEU A 491 14.93 20.30 -3.16
C LEU A 491 14.65 21.62 -2.42
N GLY A 492 14.00 21.56 -1.25
CA GLY A 492 13.56 22.74 -0.50
C GLY A 492 12.14 23.20 -0.81
N SER A 493 11.44 22.55 -1.75
CA SER A 493 10.06 22.89 -2.10
C SER A 493 9.10 22.62 -0.94
N ARG A 494 8.18 23.57 -0.70
CA ARG A 494 6.95 23.37 0.07
C ARG A 494 5.78 23.60 -0.87
N ILE A 495 5.03 22.56 -1.18
CA ILE A 495 3.94 22.56 -2.16
C ILE A 495 2.62 22.36 -1.42
N GLN A 496 1.67 23.27 -1.66
CA GLN A 496 0.33 23.23 -1.10
C GLN A 496 -0.68 23.36 -2.23
N GLY A 497 -1.49 22.31 -2.44
CA GLY A 497 -2.67 22.41 -3.29
C GLY A 497 -3.91 22.93 -2.54
N SER A 498 -5.05 22.88 -3.19
CA SER A 498 -6.36 23.06 -2.56
C SER A 498 -7.38 22.17 -3.24
N SER A 499 -8.12 21.36 -2.46
CA SER A 499 -9.03 20.35 -2.99
C SER A 499 -8.36 19.41 -4.01
N TRP A 500 -7.20 18.87 -3.63
CA TRP A 500 -6.41 17.93 -4.44
C TRP A 500 -6.10 18.47 -5.84
N SER A 501 -5.32 19.55 -5.90
CA SER A 501 -4.95 20.20 -7.17
C SER A 501 -4.18 19.25 -8.08
N GLN A 502 -4.58 19.14 -9.35
CA GLN A 502 -4.20 18.01 -10.19
C GLN A 502 -3.03 18.37 -11.11
N ILE A 503 -1.93 17.62 -11.03
CA ILE A 503 -0.94 17.56 -12.11
C ILE A 503 -1.34 16.40 -13.02
N MET A 504 -1.68 16.71 -14.28
CA MET A 504 -2.24 15.75 -15.23
C MET A 504 -1.30 15.55 -16.42
N GLY A 505 -0.62 14.41 -16.47
CA GLY A 505 0.27 14.05 -17.58
C GLY A 505 -0.51 13.64 -18.82
N THR A 506 -0.07 14.07 -20.00
CA THR A 506 -0.66 13.65 -21.28
C THR A 506 0.30 13.79 -22.45
N GLY A 507 -0.09 13.26 -23.60
CA GLY A 507 0.64 13.40 -24.86
C GLY A 507 1.77 12.39 -25.05
N SER A 508 2.39 12.45 -26.23
CA SER A 508 3.34 11.43 -26.70
C SER A 508 4.60 11.30 -25.85
N TYR A 509 4.95 12.31 -25.05
CA TYR A 509 6.08 12.24 -24.11
C TYR A 509 5.93 11.08 -23.12
N PHE A 510 4.69 10.75 -22.72
CA PHE A 510 4.38 9.65 -21.80
C PHE A 510 3.79 8.42 -22.50
N GLY A 511 3.80 8.37 -23.84
CA GLY A 511 3.11 7.31 -24.59
C GLY A 511 3.90 6.01 -24.80
N ASP A 512 5.23 6.04 -24.64
CA ASP A 512 6.09 4.90 -24.97
C ASP A 512 6.38 4.01 -23.75
N VAL A 513 5.68 2.89 -23.63
CA VAL A 513 5.84 1.89 -22.55
C VAL A 513 7.23 1.22 -22.52
N LYS A 514 7.98 1.27 -23.63
CA LYS A 514 9.37 0.76 -23.71
C LYS A 514 10.39 1.82 -23.33
N LYS A 515 9.98 3.07 -23.13
CA LYS A 515 10.84 4.19 -22.73
C LYS A 515 10.12 5.07 -21.72
N PRO A 516 9.75 4.51 -20.55
CA PRO A 516 8.93 5.21 -19.60
C PRO A 516 9.56 6.54 -19.16
N LYS A 517 8.71 7.54 -18.92
CA LYS A 517 9.08 8.90 -18.56
C LYS A 517 8.43 9.32 -17.25
N VAL A 518 9.21 9.96 -16.40
CA VAL A 518 8.75 10.54 -15.14
C VAL A 518 7.90 11.78 -15.41
N MET A 519 6.69 11.81 -14.89
CA MET A 519 5.80 12.97 -14.90
C MET A 519 6.20 13.95 -13.81
N VAL A 520 6.29 13.52 -12.55
CA VAL A 520 6.75 14.34 -11.43
C VAL A 520 8.04 13.78 -10.84
N GLN A 521 9.15 14.50 -11.03
CA GLN A 521 10.44 14.15 -10.45
C GLN A 521 10.66 14.99 -9.18
N VAL A 522 10.64 14.33 -8.02
CA VAL A 522 10.81 14.97 -6.72
C VAL A 522 12.27 14.89 -6.29
N GLY A 523 13.00 16.00 -6.41
CA GLY A 523 14.44 16.09 -6.24
C GLY A 523 15.23 15.31 -7.29
N GLN A 524 16.56 15.40 -7.20
CA GLN A 524 17.50 14.58 -7.95
C GLN A 524 18.01 13.42 -7.09
N PRO A 525 18.42 12.28 -7.71
CA PRO A 525 19.04 11.19 -6.99
C PRO A 525 20.24 11.65 -6.14
N GLY A 526 20.15 11.45 -4.82
CA GLY A 526 21.17 11.86 -3.86
C GLY A 526 20.95 13.22 -3.22
N ASP A 527 19.89 13.96 -3.60
CA ASP A 527 19.46 15.16 -2.86
C ASP A 527 19.07 14.77 -1.43
N SER A 528 19.50 15.57 -0.45
CA SER A 528 19.09 15.43 0.94
C SER A 528 18.68 16.79 1.52
N GLY A 529 17.48 16.89 2.10
CA GLY A 529 16.94 18.18 2.52
C GLY A 529 15.51 18.13 3.04
N VAL A 530 14.83 19.27 2.93
CA VAL A 530 13.42 19.43 3.29
C VAL A 530 12.60 19.43 2.01
N LEU A 531 11.48 18.71 2.01
CA LEU A 531 10.51 18.73 0.94
C LEU A 531 9.12 18.40 1.48
N GLU A 532 8.12 19.22 1.18
CA GLU A 532 6.75 19.04 1.66
C GLU A 532 5.78 19.11 0.48
N ILE A 533 4.88 18.12 0.37
CA ILE A 533 3.76 18.12 -0.59
C ILE A 533 2.47 17.84 0.17
N ALA A 534 1.46 18.70 0.01
CA ALA A 534 0.16 18.47 0.60
C ALA A 534 -0.99 18.86 -0.33
N ASP A 535 -2.10 18.10 -0.27
CA ASP A 535 -3.38 18.43 -0.95
C ASP A 535 -3.24 18.46 -2.49
N MET A 536 -2.47 17.53 -3.07
CA MET A 536 -2.22 17.39 -4.51
C MET A 536 -2.80 16.07 -5.06
N LEU A 537 -3.13 16.05 -6.36
CA LEU A 537 -3.48 14.83 -7.09
C LEU A 537 -2.54 14.64 -8.29
N PHE A 538 -2.04 13.43 -8.46
CA PHE A 538 -1.24 13.05 -9.63
C PHE A 538 -2.06 12.11 -10.51
N THR A 539 -2.26 12.51 -11.77
CA THR A 539 -3.17 11.80 -12.68
C THR A 539 -2.68 11.91 -14.12
N VAL A 540 -3.40 11.26 -15.04
CA VAL A 540 -3.09 11.27 -16.46
C VAL A 540 -4.37 11.47 -17.28
N LYS A 541 -4.18 11.98 -18.50
CA LYS A 541 -5.15 11.93 -19.58
C LYS A 541 -4.60 11.02 -20.67
N GLY A 542 -5.21 9.86 -20.83
CA GLY A 542 -4.74 8.75 -21.66
C GLY A 542 -4.73 9.04 -23.16
N ALA A 543 -4.05 8.23 -23.97
CA ALA A 543 -3.20 7.09 -23.59
C ALA A 543 -1.78 7.52 -23.16
N THR A 544 -1.28 6.97 -22.04
CA THR A 544 0.00 7.37 -21.41
C THR A 544 0.80 6.18 -20.88
N ALA A 545 0.83 5.09 -21.63
CA ALA A 545 1.40 3.80 -21.22
C ALA A 545 2.83 3.86 -20.62
N GLY A 546 3.65 4.82 -21.06
CA GLY A 546 5.00 5.06 -20.55
C GLY A 546 5.09 5.98 -19.33
N ALA A 547 3.99 6.41 -18.73
CA ALA A 547 4.04 7.32 -17.58
C ALA A 547 4.61 6.63 -16.32
N ILE A 548 5.58 7.29 -15.67
CA ILE A 548 5.91 7.11 -14.26
C ILE A 548 5.34 8.32 -13.53
N LEU A 549 4.23 8.20 -12.81
CA LEU A 549 3.53 9.39 -12.29
C LEU A 549 4.42 10.18 -11.32
N MET A 550 5.08 9.51 -10.38
CA MET A 550 6.05 10.16 -9.50
C MET A 550 7.29 9.30 -9.26
N GLN A 551 8.46 9.94 -9.36
CA GLN A 551 9.72 9.43 -8.85
C GLN A 551 10.21 10.31 -7.70
N TRP A 552 10.32 9.72 -6.51
CA TRP A 552 10.78 10.35 -5.28
C TRP A 552 12.26 10.02 -5.03
N ASN A 553 13.10 11.06 -5.07
CA ASN A 553 14.56 10.94 -4.97
C ASN A 553 15.14 11.54 -3.69
N VAL A 554 14.39 12.41 -3.02
CA VAL A 554 14.90 13.18 -1.88
C VAL A 554 15.07 12.27 -0.67
N HIS A 555 16.21 12.41 0.00
CA HIS A 555 16.44 11.92 1.34
C HIS A 555 16.11 13.01 2.36
N GLU A 556 15.52 12.66 3.49
CA GLU A 556 15.33 13.60 4.59
C GLU A 556 16.67 14.14 5.13
N SER A 557 16.70 15.40 5.54
CA SER A 557 17.84 16.01 6.25
C SER A 557 17.68 15.99 7.77
N THR A 558 16.43 16.00 8.22
CA THR A 558 15.98 15.69 9.59
C THR A 558 14.79 14.75 9.52
N GLN A 559 14.53 13.98 10.58
CA GLN A 559 13.44 13.00 10.61
C GLN A 559 12.09 13.61 10.15
N GLY A 560 11.47 13.03 9.12
CA GLY A 560 10.23 13.48 8.50
C GLY A 560 10.29 14.79 7.71
N SER A 561 11.48 15.28 7.34
CA SER A 561 11.62 16.54 6.60
C SER A 561 11.33 16.43 5.11
N ALA A 562 11.41 15.24 4.53
CA ALA A 562 10.96 14.94 3.17
C ALA A 562 9.66 14.14 3.28
N ALA A 563 8.53 14.71 2.87
CA ALA A 563 7.23 14.16 3.24
C ALA A 563 6.06 14.60 2.36
N MET A 564 5.00 13.79 2.35
CA MET A 564 3.77 14.00 1.58
C MET A 564 2.53 13.61 2.38
N TRP A 565 1.49 14.45 2.34
CA TRP A 565 0.23 14.26 3.07
C TRP A 565 -1.00 14.52 2.21
N ASP A 566 -2.06 13.73 2.40
CA ASP A 566 -3.36 13.93 1.71
C ASP A 566 -3.13 14.22 0.20
N SER A 567 -2.22 13.47 -0.40
CA SER A 567 -1.85 13.63 -1.80
C SER A 567 -1.85 12.26 -2.45
N HIS A 568 -2.63 12.16 -3.52
CA HIS A 568 -3.06 10.86 -4.04
C HIS A 568 -2.71 10.71 -5.51
N PHE A 569 -2.83 9.49 -6.01
CA PHE A 569 -2.66 9.13 -7.41
C PHE A 569 -3.98 8.52 -7.87
N ARG A 570 -4.51 9.02 -8.98
CA ARG A 570 -5.76 8.55 -9.58
C ARG A 570 -5.57 8.38 -11.07
N VAL A 571 -5.64 7.16 -11.59
CA VAL A 571 -5.44 6.89 -13.02
C VAL A 571 -6.74 6.35 -13.63
N GLY A 572 -7.38 7.19 -14.45
CA GLY A 572 -8.68 6.90 -15.07
C GLY A 572 -9.87 7.18 -14.16
N GLY A 573 -11.05 6.71 -14.59
CA GLY A 573 -12.29 6.74 -13.80
C GLY A 573 -12.83 8.14 -13.50
N ALA A 574 -12.43 9.14 -14.30
CA ALA A 574 -12.79 10.54 -14.11
C ALA A 574 -13.02 11.23 -15.45
N THR A 575 -13.99 12.14 -15.49
CA THR A 575 -14.23 13.00 -16.66
C THR A 575 -12.96 13.77 -17.03
N GLY A 576 -12.62 13.78 -18.32
CA GLY A 576 -11.42 14.44 -18.85
C GLY A 576 -10.14 13.63 -18.80
N SER A 577 -10.18 12.38 -18.28
CA SER A 577 -9.04 11.46 -18.30
C SER A 577 -8.88 10.66 -19.60
N ASP A 578 -9.88 10.66 -20.49
CA ASP A 578 -9.97 9.79 -21.67
C ASP A 578 -9.77 8.29 -21.33
N LEU A 579 -10.18 7.92 -20.11
CA LEU A 579 -10.06 6.58 -19.50
C LEU A 579 -11.35 6.31 -18.69
N THR A 580 -12.50 6.59 -19.29
CA THR A 580 -13.84 6.44 -18.70
C THR A 580 -14.50 5.16 -19.19
N VAL A 581 -15.75 4.90 -18.79
CA VAL A 581 -16.52 3.74 -19.31
C VAL A 581 -16.66 3.75 -20.84
N ASN A 582 -16.57 4.92 -21.47
CA ASN A 582 -16.67 5.05 -22.93
C ASN A 582 -15.41 4.55 -23.65
N GLU A 583 -14.23 4.75 -23.07
CA GLU A 583 -12.96 4.33 -23.66
C GLU A 583 -12.52 2.94 -23.17
N CYS A 584 -12.78 2.64 -21.91
CA CYS A 584 -12.23 1.50 -21.18
C CYS A 584 -13.32 0.64 -20.50
N PRO A 585 -14.40 0.24 -21.21
CA PRO A 585 -15.45 -0.56 -20.58
C PRO A 585 -14.89 -1.88 -20.03
N LYS A 586 -15.45 -2.38 -18.93
CA LYS A 586 -15.11 -3.72 -18.44
C LYS A 586 -15.24 -4.79 -19.53
N LEU A 587 -14.46 -5.85 -19.42
CA LEU A 587 -14.40 -6.96 -20.40
C LEU A 587 -13.96 -6.54 -21.82
N GLY A 588 -13.58 -5.28 -22.03
CA GLY A 588 -13.11 -4.75 -23.30
C GLY A 588 -11.64 -4.37 -23.24
N TYR A 589 -10.75 -5.26 -23.70
CA TYR A 589 -9.33 -4.91 -23.83
C TYR A 589 -9.13 -3.81 -24.88
N ASN A 590 -8.46 -2.73 -24.48
CA ASN A 590 -8.11 -1.61 -25.34
C ASN A 590 -6.71 -1.11 -24.98
N GLU A 591 -5.79 -1.11 -25.94
CA GLU A 591 -4.41 -0.64 -25.74
C GLU A 591 -4.35 0.84 -25.31
N ASN A 592 -5.34 1.66 -25.69
CA ASN A 592 -5.41 3.05 -25.25
C ASN A 592 -5.74 3.18 -23.75
N CYS A 593 -6.21 2.11 -23.12
CA CYS A 593 -6.45 2.04 -21.68
C CYS A 593 -5.19 1.65 -20.88
N ILE A 594 -4.05 1.42 -21.55
CA ILE A 594 -2.75 1.30 -20.89
C ILE A 594 -2.29 2.70 -20.49
N ALA A 595 -2.44 2.99 -19.20
CA ALA A 595 -2.42 4.35 -18.68
C ALA A 595 -1.12 4.74 -17.96
N ALA A 596 -0.37 3.78 -17.42
CA ALA A 596 0.93 4.05 -16.78
C ALA A 596 1.81 2.81 -16.64
N SER A 597 3.13 3.01 -16.61
CA SER A 597 4.11 1.96 -16.33
C SER A 597 4.33 1.74 -14.83
N LEU A 598 4.31 2.82 -14.04
CA LEU A 598 4.51 2.82 -12.59
C LEU A 598 3.88 4.07 -11.95
N LEU A 599 3.14 3.92 -10.86
CA LEU A 599 2.46 5.06 -10.24
C LEU A 599 3.38 5.83 -9.28
N PHE A 600 4.02 5.11 -8.34
CA PHE A 600 4.87 5.75 -7.35
C PHE A 600 6.19 4.99 -7.13
N HIS A 601 7.30 5.68 -7.34
CA HIS A 601 8.65 5.14 -7.18
C HIS A 601 9.43 5.86 -6.10
N VAL A 602 9.69 5.20 -4.97
CA VAL A 602 10.61 5.69 -3.93
C VAL A 602 11.98 5.06 -4.18
N THR A 603 12.90 5.84 -4.73
CA THR A 603 14.20 5.34 -5.19
C THR A 603 15.15 4.98 -4.05
N SER A 604 16.21 4.22 -4.36
CA SER A 604 17.10 3.65 -3.36
C SER A 604 17.76 4.64 -2.41
N LYS A 605 18.17 5.82 -2.91
CA LYS A 605 18.80 6.87 -2.10
C LYS A 605 17.80 7.79 -1.39
N ALA A 606 16.50 7.58 -1.57
CA ALA A 606 15.48 8.43 -1.02
C ALA A 606 15.00 7.94 0.35
N SER A 607 14.36 8.83 1.09
CA SER A 607 13.59 8.53 2.30
C SER A 607 12.34 9.41 2.32
N GLY A 608 11.34 9.04 3.11
CA GLY A 608 10.20 9.94 3.27
C GLY A 608 9.12 9.51 4.25
N TYR A 609 8.33 10.49 4.65
CA TYR A 609 7.12 10.31 5.45
C TYR A 609 5.89 10.52 4.58
N PHE A 610 5.14 9.45 4.32
CA PHE A 610 3.98 9.41 3.44
C PHE A 610 2.75 9.07 4.26
N GLU A 611 1.80 10.00 4.36
CA GLU A 611 0.61 9.84 5.21
C GLU A 611 -0.67 10.12 4.42
N ASN A 612 -1.62 9.21 4.55
CA ASN A 612 -2.86 9.22 3.76
C ASN A 612 -2.57 9.38 2.25
N VAL A 613 -1.74 8.48 1.72
CA VAL A 613 -1.39 8.43 0.29
C VAL A 613 -2.12 7.26 -0.32
N TRP A 614 -2.98 7.55 -1.29
CA TRP A 614 -3.77 6.55 -2.00
C TRP A 614 -3.29 6.48 -3.45
N VAL A 615 -2.90 5.29 -3.91
CA VAL A 615 -2.42 5.01 -5.25
C VAL A 615 -3.44 4.13 -5.96
N TRP A 616 -4.34 4.76 -6.71
CA TRP A 616 -5.50 4.09 -7.27
C TRP A 616 -5.49 4.11 -8.80
N THR A 617 -5.55 2.91 -9.37
CA THR A 617 -5.93 2.69 -10.77
C THR A 617 -7.41 2.41 -10.82
N ALA A 618 -8.13 3.11 -11.68
CA ALA A 618 -9.57 3.09 -11.64
C ALA A 618 -10.16 1.73 -12.00
N ASP A 619 -10.89 1.15 -11.06
CA ASP A 619 -11.71 -0.05 -11.26
C ASP A 619 -13.13 0.30 -11.74
N HIS A 620 -13.56 1.55 -11.52
CA HIS A 620 -14.84 2.09 -12.00
C HIS A 620 -14.74 3.57 -12.41
N ASP A 621 -15.70 3.99 -13.23
CA ASP A 621 -15.96 5.39 -13.58
C ASP A 621 -16.76 6.07 -12.48
N ASN A 622 -16.10 6.98 -11.76
CA ASN A 622 -16.68 7.69 -10.63
C ASN A 622 -17.37 9.01 -11.03
N ASP A 623 -17.44 9.34 -12.32
CA ASP A 623 -18.29 10.43 -12.82
C ASP A 623 -19.51 9.91 -13.62
N MET A 624 -19.62 8.59 -13.82
CA MET A 624 -20.86 7.96 -14.31
C MET A 624 -21.94 8.03 -13.22
N ASN A 625 -23.10 8.59 -13.56
CA ASN A 625 -24.24 8.62 -12.64
C ASN A 625 -24.86 7.23 -12.54
N MET A 626 -24.95 6.71 -11.30
CA MET A 626 -25.48 5.38 -10.97
C MET A 626 -26.86 5.41 -10.30
N TYR A 627 -27.48 6.58 -10.15
CA TYR A 627 -28.70 6.74 -9.33
C TYR A 627 -29.90 5.91 -9.82
N ASP A 628 -30.16 5.89 -11.13
CA ASP A 628 -31.26 5.13 -11.74
C ASP A 628 -30.76 3.85 -12.47
N GLU A 629 -29.50 3.45 -12.25
CA GLU A 629 -28.89 2.30 -12.91
C GLU A 629 -29.19 1.00 -12.14
N TRP A 630 -29.90 0.07 -12.78
CA TRP A 630 -30.30 -1.20 -12.16
C TRP A 630 -29.16 -2.22 -12.08
N ASP A 631 -28.19 -2.13 -13.01
CA ASP A 631 -26.97 -2.92 -12.97
C ASP A 631 -25.88 -2.10 -12.29
N THR A 632 -25.62 -2.44 -11.02
CA THR A 632 -24.66 -1.77 -10.14
C THR A 632 -23.20 -1.96 -10.57
N THR A 633 -22.95 -2.65 -11.67
CA THR A 633 -21.63 -2.95 -12.19
C THR A 633 -21.35 -2.28 -13.54
N THR A 634 -22.28 -1.47 -14.05
CA THR A 634 -22.18 -0.80 -15.37
C THR A 634 -21.06 0.23 -15.45
N ASN A 635 -20.71 0.87 -14.33
CA ASN A 635 -19.61 1.82 -14.27
C ASN A 635 -18.23 1.18 -14.09
N GLN A 636 -18.11 -0.14 -13.95
CA GLN A 636 -16.80 -0.80 -13.87
C GLN A 636 -16.02 -0.66 -15.19
N ILE A 637 -14.71 -0.44 -15.09
CA ILE A 637 -13.81 -0.19 -16.23
C ILE A 637 -12.54 -1.04 -16.15
N SER A 638 -11.85 -1.20 -17.29
CA SER A 638 -10.56 -1.88 -17.40
C SER A 638 -9.46 -0.88 -17.76
N VAL A 639 -8.82 -0.28 -16.75
CA VAL A 639 -7.65 0.60 -16.93
C VAL A 639 -6.38 -0.16 -16.52
N TYR A 640 -5.35 -0.14 -17.36
CA TYR A 640 -4.14 -0.94 -17.14
C TYR A 640 -2.99 -0.05 -16.67
N THR A 641 -2.52 -0.29 -15.45
CA THR A 641 -1.26 0.26 -14.93
C THR A 641 -0.34 -0.88 -14.53
N GLY A 642 0.95 -0.78 -14.84
CA GLY A 642 1.86 -1.89 -14.59
C GLY A 642 2.07 -2.15 -13.10
N ARG A 643 2.39 -1.09 -12.36
CA ARG A 643 2.93 -1.16 -10.99
C ARG A 643 2.35 -0.05 -10.13
N GLY A 644 1.97 -0.39 -8.89
CA GLY A 644 1.52 0.58 -7.89
C GLY A 644 2.68 1.35 -7.28
N MET A 645 3.16 0.88 -6.12
CA MET A 645 4.29 1.44 -5.40
C MET A 645 5.54 0.54 -5.49
N LEU A 646 6.63 1.08 -6.04
CA LEU A 646 7.97 0.48 -5.97
C LEU A 646 8.80 1.25 -4.94
N ILE A 647 9.29 0.54 -3.92
CA ILE A 647 10.02 1.11 -2.79
C ILE A 647 11.39 0.43 -2.73
N GLU A 648 12.44 1.19 -2.99
CA GLU A 648 13.84 0.75 -2.90
C GLU A 648 14.62 1.47 -1.79
N SER A 649 13.96 2.42 -1.12
CA SER A 649 14.51 3.28 -0.07
C SER A 649 15.37 2.50 0.93
N GLN A 650 16.56 3.02 1.22
CA GLN A 650 17.40 2.55 2.33
C GLN A 650 16.97 3.11 3.70
N GLY A 651 15.87 3.88 3.71
CA GLY A 651 15.21 4.43 4.86
C GLY A 651 15.93 5.60 5.52
N PRO A 652 15.36 6.13 6.63
CA PRO A 652 14.08 5.69 7.18
C PRO A 652 12.89 6.16 6.33
N SER A 653 11.89 5.30 6.13
CA SER A 653 10.66 5.70 5.45
C SER A 653 9.42 5.17 6.17
N TRP A 654 8.36 5.98 6.18
CA TRP A 654 7.09 5.68 6.84
C TRP A 654 5.93 5.81 5.86
N PHE A 655 5.09 4.79 5.80
CA PHE A 655 3.88 4.74 4.98
C PHE A 655 2.67 4.56 5.90
N ILE A 656 1.98 5.64 6.21
CA ILE A 656 0.97 5.71 7.26
C ILE A 656 -0.42 5.80 6.64
N GLY A 657 -1.26 4.78 6.85
CA GLY A 657 -2.60 4.71 6.28
C GLY A 657 -2.59 4.85 4.76
N SER A 658 -1.73 4.10 4.07
CA SER A 658 -1.60 4.14 2.62
C SER A 658 -2.37 3.01 1.92
N GLY A 659 -2.80 3.26 0.69
CA GLY A 659 -3.45 2.26 -0.17
C GLY A 659 -2.78 2.22 -1.54
N SER A 660 -2.66 1.03 -2.13
CA SER A 660 -2.28 0.87 -3.54
C SER A 660 -3.14 -0.22 -4.16
N GLU A 661 -3.83 0.08 -5.25
CA GLU A 661 -4.88 -0.81 -5.77
C GLU A 661 -4.86 -0.91 -7.29
N HIS A 662 -5.25 -2.08 -7.79
CA HIS A 662 -5.59 -2.39 -9.17
C HIS A 662 -4.47 -2.21 -10.20
N SER A 663 -3.21 -2.31 -9.80
CA SER A 663 -2.07 -2.44 -10.72
C SER A 663 -1.85 -3.90 -11.14
N ALA A 664 -1.47 -4.12 -12.40
CA ALA A 664 -1.45 -5.43 -13.05
C ALA A 664 -0.37 -6.40 -12.52
N LEU A 665 0.78 -5.90 -12.08
CA LEU A 665 1.89 -6.75 -11.61
C LEU A 665 1.94 -6.81 -10.07
N TYR A 666 1.89 -5.66 -9.42
CA TYR A 666 1.87 -5.57 -7.96
C TYR A 666 1.33 -4.23 -7.47
N GLN A 667 0.78 -4.26 -6.24
CA GLN A 667 0.37 -3.06 -5.53
C GLN A 667 1.52 -2.46 -4.74
N TYR A 668 2.19 -3.25 -3.89
CA TYR A 668 3.42 -2.84 -3.20
C TYR A 668 4.57 -3.81 -3.50
N GLN A 669 5.72 -3.25 -3.88
CA GLN A 669 6.98 -3.98 -3.95
C GLN A 669 8.08 -3.23 -3.21
N LEU A 670 8.59 -3.86 -2.16
CA LEU A 670 9.83 -3.48 -1.50
C LEU A 670 10.96 -4.29 -2.12
N TYR A 671 11.88 -3.61 -2.80
CA TYR A 671 12.98 -4.27 -3.51
C TYR A 671 14.31 -3.72 -3.03
N ASN A 672 15.13 -4.58 -2.40
CA ASN A 672 16.36 -4.18 -1.73
C ASN A 672 16.18 -3.03 -0.74
N ALA A 673 14.99 -2.86 -0.16
CA ALA A 673 14.65 -1.75 0.72
C ALA A 673 15.15 -1.99 2.15
N LYS A 674 15.33 -0.92 2.93
CA LYS A 674 15.79 -1.02 4.31
C LYS A 674 15.13 0.00 5.23
N ASN A 675 14.86 -0.41 6.47
CA ASN A 675 14.32 0.47 7.53
C ASN A 675 13.00 1.14 7.11
N ILE A 676 11.97 0.33 6.87
CA ILE A 676 10.67 0.81 6.42
C ILE A 676 9.60 0.45 7.45
N TYR A 677 8.80 1.44 7.84
CA TYR A 677 7.56 1.23 8.58
C TYR A 677 6.36 1.43 7.66
N LEU A 678 5.44 0.47 7.66
CA LEU A 678 4.15 0.61 7.00
C LEU A 678 3.01 0.31 7.98
N GLY A 679 1.95 1.12 7.96
CA GLY A 679 0.75 0.80 8.72
C GLY A 679 -0.34 1.86 8.70
N HIS A 680 -1.60 1.52 8.48
CA HIS A 680 -2.07 0.31 7.78
C HIS A 680 -1.70 0.39 6.28
N ILE A 681 -1.50 -0.76 5.62
CA ILE A 681 -1.47 -0.82 4.15
C ILE A 681 -2.66 -1.62 3.61
N GLN A 682 -3.28 -1.13 2.56
CA GLN A 682 -4.42 -1.78 1.93
C GLN A 682 -4.20 -1.96 0.42
N THR A 683 -4.70 -3.07 -0.13
CA THR A 683 -4.58 -3.42 -1.55
C THR A 683 -5.77 -4.20 -2.11
N GLU A 684 -6.06 -4.00 -3.39
CA GLU A 684 -6.95 -4.83 -4.21
C GLU A 684 -6.30 -5.25 -5.52
N THR A 685 -6.52 -6.50 -5.93
CA THR A 685 -6.21 -7.01 -7.28
C THR A 685 -7.14 -6.35 -8.32
N PRO A 686 -6.65 -5.99 -9.53
CA PRO A 686 -7.53 -5.45 -10.58
C PRO A 686 -8.64 -6.44 -10.96
N TYR A 687 -9.87 -5.96 -11.09
CA TYR A 687 -11.06 -6.81 -11.22
C TYR A 687 -11.10 -7.62 -12.51
N TYR A 688 -10.42 -7.14 -13.55
CA TYR A 688 -10.31 -7.83 -14.83
C TYR A 688 -9.42 -9.07 -14.75
N GLN A 689 -8.51 -9.19 -13.78
CA GLN A 689 -7.59 -10.32 -13.74
C GLN A 689 -8.34 -11.64 -13.44
N PRO A 690 -8.01 -12.75 -14.11
CA PRO A 690 -6.80 -12.97 -14.93
C PRO A 690 -6.97 -12.67 -16.43
N ASN A 691 -7.84 -11.75 -16.85
CA ASN A 691 -8.02 -11.39 -18.26
C ASN A 691 -7.63 -9.92 -18.55
N PRO A 692 -6.46 -9.65 -19.15
CA PRO A 692 -5.48 -10.62 -19.65
C PRO A 692 -4.69 -11.29 -18.52
N VAL A 693 -4.11 -12.45 -18.82
CA VAL A 693 -3.31 -13.24 -17.88
C VAL A 693 -1.99 -12.53 -17.67
N GLY A 694 -1.60 -12.30 -16.40
CA GLY A 694 -0.33 -11.64 -16.09
C GLY A 694 0.87 -12.39 -16.70
N PRO A 695 1.96 -11.71 -17.08
CA PRO A 695 2.24 -10.29 -16.87
C PRO A 695 1.62 -9.33 -17.91
N GLU A 696 0.78 -9.78 -18.85
CA GLU A 696 0.17 -8.91 -19.86
C GLU A 696 -0.71 -7.80 -19.21
N PRO A 697 -0.76 -6.58 -19.78
CA PRO A 697 -0.05 -6.11 -20.98
C PRO A 697 1.37 -5.56 -20.71
N PHE A 698 2.00 -5.97 -19.59
CA PHE A 698 3.29 -5.48 -19.11
C PHE A 698 4.40 -6.55 -19.13
N ASP A 699 4.38 -7.42 -20.13
CA ASP A 699 5.41 -8.44 -20.28
C ASP A 699 6.77 -7.85 -20.68
N VAL A 700 7.83 -8.65 -20.51
CA VAL A 700 9.23 -8.22 -20.71
C VAL A 700 9.60 -8.00 -22.18
N ALA A 701 8.84 -8.53 -23.13
CA ALA A 701 9.06 -8.33 -24.56
C ALA A 701 8.38 -7.04 -25.07
N THR A 702 7.31 -6.60 -24.41
CA THR A 702 6.53 -5.42 -24.80
C THR A 702 6.82 -4.19 -23.97
N THR A 703 7.37 -4.30 -22.76
CA THR A 703 7.54 -3.17 -21.83
C THR A 703 8.94 -3.05 -21.20
N THR A 704 9.24 -1.90 -20.60
CA THR A 704 10.41 -1.76 -19.71
C THR A 704 10.16 -2.47 -18.39
N THR A 705 11.13 -3.28 -17.97
CA THR A 705 11.14 -3.94 -16.67
C THR A 705 11.73 -3.03 -15.59
N PHE A 706 11.14 -3.12 -14.40
CA PHE A 706 11.61 -2.50 -13.19
C PHE A 706 12.23 -3.57 -12.27
N PRO A 707 13.11 -3.17 -11.34
CA PRO A 707 13.79 -4.12 -10.46
C PRO A 707 12.80 -5.00 -9.70
N GLY A 708 12.99 -6.32 -9.82
CA GLY A 708 12.23 -7.31 -9.08
C GLY A 708 10.84 -7.64 -9.63
N ASP A 709 10.42 -7.10 -10.78
CA ASP A 709 9.11 -7.39 -11.36
C ASP A 709 8.78 -8.89 -11.39
N PRO A 710 7.53 -9.28 -11.09
CA PRO A 710 7.11 -10.67 -11.19
C PRO A 710 7.05 -11.08 -12.66
N THR A 711 7.67 -12.23 -12.99
CA THR A 711 7.56 -12.83 -14.32
C THR A 711 6.39 -13.78 -14.43
N PHE A 712 5.91 -14.30 -13.30
CA PHE A 712 4.89 -15.35 -13.20
C PHE A 712 5.26 -16.68 -13.88
N ASP A 713 6.53 -16.89 -14.25
CA ASP A 713 6.99 -18.10 -14.94
C ASP A 713 6.78 -19.39 -14.11
N ASP A 714 6.68 -19.26 -12.79
CA ASP A 714 6.44 -20.37 -11.86
C ASP A 714 4.96 -20.76 -11.73
N CYS A 715 4.05 -19.97 -12.31
CA CYS A 715 2.62 -20.19 -12.25
C CYS A 715 2.13 -21.27 -13.21
N LYS A 716 1.12 -22.02 -12.76
CA LYS A 716 0.50 -23.13 -13.52
C LYS A 716 -0.99 -22.92 -13.76
N THR A 717 -1.58 -21.89 -13.16
CA THR A 717 -3.00 -21.56 -13.13
C THR A 717 -3.16 -20.08 -13.43
N ASP A 718 -4.28 -19.69 -14.05
CA ASP A 718 -4.53 -18.27 -14.35
C ASP A 718 -4.61 -17.43 -13.07
N THR A 719 -5.19 -17.98 -12.00
CA THR A 719 -5.30 -17.35 -10.67
C THR A 719 -3.96 -17.16 -9.96
N CYS A 720 -2.89 -17.85 -10.38
CA CYS A 720 -1.53 -17.59 -9.91
C CYS A 720 -0.88 -16.38 -10.62
N HIS A 721 -1.32 -16.06 -11.84
CA HIS A 721 -0.81 -14.95 -12.65
C HIS A 721 -1.44 -13.59 -12.29
N ASN A 722 -2.18 -13.52 -11.19
CA ASN A 722 -2.78 -12.27 -10.69
C ASN A 722 -1.75 -11.42 -9.94
N ALA A 723 -2.01 -10.11 -9.90
CA ALA A 723 -1.14 -9.12 -9.28
C ALA A 723 -0.86 -9.44 -7.81
N TRP A 724 0.38 -9.22 -7.38
CA TRP A 724 0.73 -9.35 -5.97
C TRP A 724 0.21 -8.16 -5.16
N ALA A 725 -0.35 -8.41 -3.97
CA ALA A 725 -0.67 -7.36 -3.02
C ALA A 725 0.61 -6.74 -2.44
N LEU A 726 1.49 -7.59 -1.89
CA LEU A 726 2.72 -7.17 -1.25
C LEU A 726 3.86 -8.13 -1.58
N ARG A 727 4.97 -7.59 -2.05
CA ARG A 727 6.23 -8.32 -2.21
C ARG A 727 7.35 -7.63 -1.46
N ILE A 728 8.07 -8.39 -0.64
CA ILE A 728 9.28 -7.94 0.05
C ILE A 728 10.44 -8.81 -0.43
N ILE A 729 11.35 -8.22 -1.19
CA ILE A 729 12.40 -8.92 -1.91
C ILE A 729 13.74 -8.27 -1.57
N GLY A 730 14.75 -9.05 -1.18
CA GLY A 730 16.10 -8.50 -0.96
C GLY A 730 16.20 -7.49 0.20
N SER A 731 15.15 -7.36 1.02
CA SER A 731 14.93 -6.20 1.87
C SER A 731 15.24 -6.52 3.33
N SER A 732 15.51 -5.50 4.16
CA SER A 732 15.78 -5.74 5.57
C SER A 732 15.17 -4.71 6.52
N ASN A 733 14.86 -5.14 7.75
CA ASN A 733 14.31 -4.27 8.79
C ASN A 733 12.98 -3.64 8.36
N ILE A 734 12.04 -4.49 7.97
CA ILE A 734 10.71 -4.09 7.50
C ILE A 734 9.69 -4.38 8.59
N TYR A 735 8.96 -3.35 8.98
CA TYR A 735 7.94 -3.40 10.02
C TYR A 735 6.59 -3.03 9.44
N ILE A 736 5.63 -3.96 9.52
CA ILE A 736 4.28 -3.73 9.03
C ILE A 736 3.29 -3.96 10.17
N HIS A 737 2.46 -2.96 10.45
CA HIS A 737 1.28 -3.12 11.28
C HIS A 737 0.04 -2.97 10.43
N GLY A 738 -0.77 -4.02 10.35
CA GLY A 738 -1.99 -4.00 9.57
C GLY A 738 -1.71 -4.05 8.08
N ALA A 739 -1.92 -5.23 7.48
CA ALA A 739 -1.81 -5.43 6.04
C ALA A 739 -3.09 -6.10 5.53
N GLY A 740 -3.94 -5.31 4.87
CA GLY A 740 -5.15 -5.77 4.22
C GLY A 740 -4.90 -6.07 2.75
N ALA A 741 -4.95 -7.36 2.37
CA ALA A 741 -4.71 -7.79 0.99
C ALA A 741 -5.90 -8.53 0.39
N TYR A 742 -6.56 -7.95 -0.62
CA TYR A 742 -7.85 -8.46 -1.09
C TYR A 742 -7.83 -8.84 -2.56
N SER A 743 -8.49 -9.97 -2.86
CA SER A 743 -8.85 -10.39 -4.20
C SER A 743 -10.34 -10.76 -4.22
N PHE A 744 -11.13 -10.01 -4.98
CA PHE A 744 -12.59 -10.13 -4.98
C PHE A 744 -13.17 -10.72 -6.26
N PHE A 745 -12.36 -10.86 -7.31
CA PHE A 745 -12.84 -11.15 -8.65
C PHE A 745 -11.95 -12.14 -9.39
N GLN A 746 -12.58 -12.87 -10.31
CA GLN A 746 -11.93 -13.47 -11.47
C GLN A 746 -12.68 -13.00 -12.71
N ASP A 747 -12.06 -12.15 -13.54
CA ASP A 747 -12.68 -11.60 -14.77
C ASP A 747 -14.06 -10.95 -14.48
N TYR A 748 -14.10 -10.05 -13.48
CA TYR A 748 -15.30 -9.39 -12.96
C TYR A 748 -16.37 -10.29 -12.30
N ASP A 749 -16.16 -11.61 -12.19
CA ASP A 749 -17.03 -12.52 -11.45
C ASP A 749 -16.61 -12.68 -9.98
N GLN A 750 -17.56 -12.64 -9.05
CA GLN A 750 -17.31 -12.74 -7.60
C GLN A 750 -17.63 -14.11 -6.99
N THR A 751 -17.94 -15.13 -7.78
CA THR A 751 -18.30 -16.47 -7.26
C THR A 751 -17.18 -17.04 -6.39
N CYS A 752 -15.93 -16.74 -6.75
CA CYS A 752 -14.72 -17.15 -6.04
C CYS A 752 -14.61 -16.61 -4.60
N VAL A 753 -15.34 -15.54 -4.24
CA VAL A 753 -15.30 -14.96 -2.89
C VAL A 753 -15.90 -15.94 -1.87
N GLY A 754 -16.96 -16.66 -2.26
CA GLY A 754 -17.61 -17.65 -1.39
C GLY A 754 -16.77 -18.92 -1.17
N THR A 755 -15.81 -19.19 -2.05
CA THR A 755 -14.87 -20.32 -2.00
C THR A 755 -13.46 -19.91 -1.57
N PHE A 756 -13.23 -18.61 -1.35
CA PHE A 756 -11.96 -18.02 -0.93
C PHE A 756 -10.79 -18.28 -1.89
N ASP A 757 -11.04 -18.46 -3.19
CA ASP A 757 -10.07 -18.90 -4.18
C ASP A 757 -9.99 -17.98 -5.41
N CYS A 758 -10.33 -16.70 -5.27
CA CYS A 758 -10.22 -15.70 -6.34
C CYS A 758 -8.78 -15.62 -6.90
N GLN A 759 -7.79 -15.79 -6.05
CA GLN A 759 -6.38 -15.75 -6.40
C GLN A 759 -5.59 -16.83 -5.64
N GLU A 760 -4.48 -17.32 -6.21
CA GLU A 760 -3.70 -18.36 -5.54
C GLU A 760 -2.91 -17.79 -4.34
N ARG A 761 -2.31 -16.60 -4.51
CA ARG A 761 -1.34 -16.02 -3.56
C ARG A 761 -1.30 -14.49 -3.64
N LEU A 762 -1.21 -13.82 -2.49
CA LEU A 762 -1.25 -12.34 -2.40
C LEU A 762 0.02 -11.71 -1.82
N VAL A 763 0.63 -12.33 -0.81
CA VAL A 763 1.78 -11.77 -0.07
C VAL A 763 3.01 -12.67 -0.21
N GLN A 764 4.16 -12.08 -0.51
CA GLN A 764 5.44 -12.78 -0.65
C GLN A 764 6.57 -12.07 0.11
N VAL A 765 7.35 -12.85 0.85
CA VAL A 765 8.63 -12.42 1.43
C VAL A 765 9.73 -13.39 1.03
N ARG A 766 10.79 -12.87 0.40
CA ARG A 766 11.96 -13.67 0.00
C ARG A 766 13.24 -12.82 -0.09
N GLY A 767 14.39 -13.47 -0.01
CA GLY A 767 15.70 -12.80 0.02
C GLY A 767 15.83 -11.73 1.09
N SER A 768 15.01 -11.77 2.14
CA SER A 768 14.81 -10.64 3.04
C SER A 768 15.04 -11.05 4.48
N ASP A 769 15.57 -10.13 5.29
CA ASP A 769 15.94 -10.41 6.68
C ASP A 769 15.29 -9.42 7.65
N ASN A 770 14.94 -9.86 8.85
CA ASN A 770 14.34 -8.99 9.87
C ASN A 770 13.03 -8.33 9.38
N VAL A 771 12.13 -9.15 8.83
CA VAL A 771 10.78 -8.75 8.44
C VAL A 771 9.79 -9.19 9.52
N VAL A 772 8.84 -8.33 9.86
CA VAL A 772 7.69 -8.71 10.69
C VAL A 772 6.42 -8.04 10.18
N ILE A 773 5.36 -8.84 10.11
CA ILE A 773 4.02 -8.38 9.72
C ILE A 773 3.06 -8.70 10.85
N PHE A 774 2.54 -7.65 11.48
CA PHE A 774 1.52 -7.72 12.51
C PHE A 774 0.15 -7.50 11.87
N ASN A 775 -0.85 -8.30 12.25
CA ASN A 775 -2.21 -8.24 11.71
C ASN A 775 -2.24 -8.24 10.18
N LEU A 776 -1.81 -9.36 9.58
CA LEU A 776 -2.07 -9.66 8.17
C LEU A 776 -3.47 -10.25 8.03
N PHE A 777 -4.27 -9.70 7.13
CA PHE A 777 -5.61 -10.20 6.85
C PHE A 777 -5.91 -10.12 5.36
N THR A 778 -6.43 -11.21 4.81
CA THR A 778 -6.64 -11.38 3.37
C THR A 778 -8.06 -11.77 3.02
N VAL A 779 -8.45 -11.50 1.77
CA VAL A 779 -9.72 -11.95 1.18
C VAL A 779 -9.45 -12.66 -0.13
N GLY A 780 -10.13 -13.80 -0.33
CA GLY A 780 -10.22 -14.45 -1.64
C GLY A 780 -8.90 -15.02 -2.17
N ALA A 781 -7.97 -15.40 -1.28
CA ALA A 781 -6.74 -16.05 -1.69
C ALA A 781 -6.52 -17.38 -0.97
N VAL A 782 -6.09 -18.40 -1.72
CA VAL A 782 -5.79 -19.74 -1.18
C VAL A 782 -4.63 -19.67 -0.18
N GLN A 783 -3.56 -18.96 -0.55
CA GLN A 783 -2.40 -18.71 0.29
C GLN A 783 -2.43 -17.26 0.76
N ALA A 784 -2.68 -17.05 2.06
CA ALA A 784 -2.66 -15.73 2.67
C ALA A 784 -1.26 -15.11 2.60
N ALA A 785 -0.22 -15.93 2.77
CA ALA A 785 1.18 -15.50 2.67
C ALA A 785 2.10 -16.63 2.21
N THR A 786 3.17 -16.25 1.53
CA THR A 786 4.22 -17.13 1.03
C THR A 786 5.58 -16.62 1.46
N GLY A 787 6.43 -17.54 1.92
CA GLY A 787 7.82 -17.29 2.29
C GLY A 787 8.77 -18.26 1.59
N VAL A 788 10.04 -18.19 1.96
CA VAL A 788 11.08 -19.13 1.48
C VAL A 788 10.90 -20.52 2.08
N GLU A 789 11.69 -21.47 1.59
CA GLU A 789 11.68 -22.90 1.89
C GLU A 789 10.30 -23.55 1.71
N GLN A 790 9.54 -23.08 0.71
CA GLN A 790 8.15 -23.50 0.47
C GLN A 790 7.26 -23.31 1.70
N THR A 791 7.48 -22.23 2.45
CA THR A 791 6.60 -21.88 3.57
C THR A 791 5.37 -21.15 3.07
N PHE A 792 4.20 -21.63 3.49
CA PHE A 792 2.92 -21.03 3.15
C PHE A 792 2.08 -20.87 4.42
N ILE A 793 1.27 -19.82 4.46
CA ILE A 793 0.15 -19.69 5.39
C ILE A 793 -1.12 -19.89 4.58
N GLN A 794 -1.83 -20.99 4.85
CA GLN A 794 -3.06 -21.31 4.14
C GLN A 794 -4.23 -20.50 4.70
N GLN A 795 -5.14 -20.13 3.81
CA GLN A 795 -6.39 -19.47 4.18
C GLN A 795 -7.25 -20.33 5.10
N GLU A 796 -7.33 -21.65 4.85
CA GLU A 796 -8.16 -22.56 5.66
C GLU A 796 -7.75 -22.62 7.14
N ASP A 797 -6.47 -22.39 7.44
CA ASP A 797 -5.95 -22.39 8.82
C ASP A 797 -6.19 -21.05 9.55
N THR A 798 -6.48 -20.00 8.80
CA THR A 798 -6.47 -18.61 9.29
C THR A 798 -7.77 -17.86 9.04
N GLN A 799 -8.76 -18.46 8.38
CA GLN A 799 -10.06 -17.85 8.11
C GLN A 799 -10.81 -17.50 9.40
N SER A 800 -11.27 -16.26 9.50
CA SER A 800 -12.03 -15.71 10.62
C SER A 800 -13.10 -14.74 10.12
N GLY A 801 -14.33 -15.24 9.95
CA GLY A 801 -15.42 -14.46 9.34
C GLY A 801 -15.18 -14.25 7.85
N PHE A 802 -15.20 -13.00 7.39
CA PHE A 802 -14.99 -12.64 5.98
C PHE A 802 -13.52 -12.71 5.55
N THR A 803 -12.58 -12.43 6.45
CA THR A 803 -11.14 -12.35 6.19
C THR A 803 -10.37 -13.52 6.80
N THR A 804 -9.16 -13.76 6.32
CA THR A 804 -8.13 -14.45 7.12
C THR A 804 -7.59 -13.50 8.18
N GLU A 805 -7.08 -14.03 9.29
CA GLU A 805 -6.56 -13.21 10.38
C GLU A 805 -5.28 -13.81 10.97
N VAL A 806 -4.14 -13.14 10.76
CA VAL A 806 -2.82 -13.49 11.30
C VAL A 806 -2.27 -12.36 12.17
N SER A 807 -2.27 -12.55 13.49
CA SER A 807 -1.82 -11.52 14.45
C SER A 807 -0.33 -11.21 14.34
N VAL A 808 0.52 -12.22 14.14
CA VAL A 808 1.97 -12.06 13.99
C VAL A 808 2.50 -13.04 12.97
N TRP A 809 3.19 -12.55 11.96
CA TRP A 809 3.99 -13.37 11.05
C TRP A 809 5.43 -12.86 11.02
N VAL A 810 6.35 -13.77 11.33
CA VAL A 810 7.79 -13.57 11.14
C VAL A 810 8.23 -14.52 10.02
N PRO A 811 8.39 -14.04 8.78
CA PRO A 811 8.93 -14.83 7.68
C PRO A 811 10.31 -15.38 8.01
N LEU A 812 10.72 -16.48 7.36
CA LEU A 812 12.11 -16.94 7.44
C LEU A 812 13.03 -15.95 6.70
N ASP A 813 14.20 -15.70 7.29
CA ASP A 813 15.24 -14.87 6.70
C ASP A 813 15.86 -15.55 5.46
N GLY A 814 16.40 -14.76 4.53
CA GLY A 814 17.08 -15.24 3.32
C GLY A 814 16.16 -15.50 2.12
N ASP A 815 16.70 -16.16 1.07
CA ASP A 815 15.99 -16.55 -0.16
C ASP A 815 15.87 -18.09 -0.26
N ASP A 816 15.08 -18.58 -1.21
CA ASP A 816 15.08 -19.97 -1.71
C ASP A 816 16.37 -20.32 -2.48
N ASP A 817 17.52 -19.85 -1.99
CA ASP A 817 18.80 -20.17 -2.57
C ASP A 817 19.26 -21.53 -2.05
N TYR A 818 19.06 -22.58 -2.85
CA TYR A 818 19.90 -23.76 -2.72
C TYR A 818 21.35 -23.29 -2.80
N LYS A 819 22.11 -23.45 -1.71
CA LYS A 819 23.53 -23.11 -1.74
C LYS A 819 24.22 -23.93 -2.83
N ILE A 820 24.67 -23.28 -3.91
CA ILE A 820 25.43 -23.94 -4.97
C ILE A 820 26.83 -24.20 -4.43
N VAL A 821 27.18 -25.48 -4.26
CA VAL A 821 28.49 -25.91 -3.81
C VAL A 821 29.19 -26.56 -4.99
N TYR A 822 30.13 -25.83 -5.58
CA TYR A 822 31.05 -26.37 -6.59
C TYR A 822 32.01 -27.33 -5.91
N ILE A 823 31.93 -28.60 -6.29
CA ILE A 823 32.75 -29.66 -5.74
C ILE A 823 34.06 -29.72 -6.52
N GLY A 824 35.20 -29.81 -5.83
CA GLY A 824 36.50 -29.97 -6.46
C GLY A 824 36.74 -31.41 -6.93
N THR A 825 37.69 -31.59 -7.85
CA THR A 825 37.98 -32.90 -8.50
C THR A 825 38.37 -34.01 -7.52
N GLU A 826 38.74 -33.65 -6.29
CA GLU A 826 38.99 -34.57 -5.18
C GLU A 826 37.79 -35.44 -4.81
N VAL A 827 36.55 -35.07 -5.19
CA VAL A 827 35.37 -35.92 -4.94
C VAL A 827 35.48 -37.27 -5.64
N PHE A 828 36.19 -37.35 -6.77
CA PHE A 828 36.36 -38.60 -7.52
C PHE A 828 37.39 -39.55 -6.89
N THR A 829 38.14 -39.09 -5.88
CA THR A 829 39.12 -39.92 -5.16
C THR A 829 38.73 -40.13 -3.71
N THR A 830 38.18 -39.11 -3.06
CA THR A 830 37.72 -39.14 -1.65
C THR A 830 36.31 -39.69 -1.53
N TYR A 831 35.49 -39.58 -2.58
CA TYR A 831 34.07 -39.90 -2.61
C TYR A 831 33.21 -39.09 -1.63
N THR A 832 33.74 -37.98 -1.09
CA THR A 832 33.07 -37.18 -0.06
C THR A 832 32.71 -35.78 -0.56
N ALA A 833 31.50 -35.31 -0.26
CA ALA A 833 31.07 -33.92 -0.47
C ALA A 833 30.18 -33.49 0.71
N GLN A 834 30.21 -32.20 1.08
CA GLN A 834 29.44 -31.67 2.20
C GLN A 834 28.90 -30.26 1.91
N CYS A 835 27.69 -30.00 2.38
CA CYS A 835 27.06 -28.69 2.39
C CYS A 835 26.08 -28.60 3.56
N THR A 836 25.62 -27.38 3.85
CA THR A 836 24.43 -27.16 4.67
C THR A 836 23.23 -27.20 3.74
N ALA A 837 22.31 -28.14 3.94
CA ALA A 837 21.10 -28.26 3.13
C ALA A 837 20.08 -27.15 3.50
N PRO A 838 19.24 -26.67 2.55
CA PRO A 838 19.16 -27.11 1.15
C PRO A 838 20.32 -26.59 0.29
N CYS A 839 20.90 -27.47 -0.54
CA CYS A 839 22.05 -27.12 -1.38
C CYS A 839 22.05 -27.88 -2.72
N ILE A 840 22.81 -27.40 -3.69
CA ILE A 840 23.05 -28.11 -4.96
C ILE A 840 24.55 -28.34 -5.11
N PHE A 841 24.98 -29.60 -5.21
CA PHE A 841 26.34 -29.90 -5.64
C PHE A 841 26.48 -29.77 -7.15
N VAL A 842 27.45 -28.98 -7.57
CA VAL A 842 27.91 -28.95 -8.97
C VAL A 842 29.19 -29.77 -9.04
N LEU A 843 29.11 -30.92 -9.68
CA LEU A 843 30.23 -31.85 -9.79
C LEU A 843 31.23 -31.36 -10.86
N PRO A 844 32.54 -31.49 -10.61
CA PRO A 844 33.53 -31.09 -11.59
C PRO A 844 33.53 -32.08 -12.77
N PRO A 845 33.89 -31.64 -13.99
CA PRO A 845 34.06 -32.57 -15.08
C PRO A 845 35.27 -33.48 -14.86
N VAL A 846 35.23 -34.69 -15.43
CA VAL A 846 36.38 -35.62 -15.46
C VAL A 846 37.05 -35.56 -16.82
N SER A 847 38.38 -35.42 -16.83
CA SER A 847 39.16 -35.56 -18.06
C SER A 847 39.09 -36.99 -18.56
N ILE A 848 38.66 -37.17 -19.81
CA ILE A 848 38.57 -38.46 -20.50
C ILE A 848 39.47 -38.43 -21.74
N SER A 849 39.81 -39.60 -22.29
CA SER A 849 40.40 -39.63 -23.63
C SER A 849 39.43 -39.00 -24.63
N THR A 850 39.94 -38.29 -25.63
CA THR A 850 39.12 -37.66 -26.67
C THR A 850 38.08 -38.64 -27.20
N THR A 851 36.82 -38.33 -26.92
CA THR A 851 35.68 -39.21 -27.21
C THR A 851 34.68 -38.43 -28.06
N THR A 852 34.17 -39.06 -29.10
CA THR A 852 33.11 -38.50 -29.94
C THR A 852 31.79 -39.16 -29.56
N ILE A 853 30.90 -38.37 -28.95
CA ILE A 853 29.54 -38.78 -28.58
C ILE A 853 28.65 -38.56 -29.80
N THR A 854 28.12 -39.65 -30.34
CA THR A 854 27.15 -39.58 -31.43
C THR A 854 25.74 -39.50 -30.84
N ILE A 855 25.00 -38.46 -31.21
CA ILE A 855 23.62 -38.27 -30.77
C ILE A 855 22.69 -38.82 -31.88
N PRO A 856 21.76 -39.75 -31.57
CA PRO A 856 20.82 -40.25 -32.55
C PRO A 856 19.85 -39.14 -33.01
N PRO A 857 19.18 -39.31 -34.17
CA PRO A 857 18.17 -38.36 -34.61
C PRO A 857 17.08 -38.17 -33.55
N TYR A 858 16.80 -36.92 -33.20
CA TYR A 858 15.83 -36.54 -32.18
C TYR A 858 14.52 -36.11 -32.84
N THR A 859 13.47 -36.91 -32.72
CA THR A 859 12.17 -36.61 -33.33
C THR A 859 11.23 -35.98 -32.31
N THR A 860 10.73 -34.78 -32.59
CA THR A 860 9.80 -34.05 -31.73
C THR A 860 8.66 -33.45 -32.56
N SER A 861 7.57 -33.04 -31.92
CA SER A 861 6.45 -32.34 -32.55
C SER A 861 6.47 -30.85 -32.19
N LEU A 862 6.19 -30.00 -33.18
CA LEU A 862 6.09 -28.55 -33.02
C LEU A 862 4.72 -28.10 -33.50
N GLN A 863 4.12 -27.14 -32.82
CA GLN A 863 2.90 -26.51 -33.30
C GLN A 863 3.23 -25.56 -34.46
N ALA A 864 2.56 -25.74 -35.59
CA ALA A 864 2.77 -24.93 -36.79
C ALA A 864 1.44 -24.29 -37.21
N GLY A 865 1.29 -22.98 -36.93
CA GLY A 865 0.09 -22.19 -37.26
C GLY A 865 -0.64 -21.65 -36.02
N SER A 866 -1.60 -20.75 -36.24
CA SER A 866 -2.37 -20.05 -35.19
C SER A 866 -3.60 -20.83 -34.68
N GLY A 867 -3.69 -22.13 -34.97
CA GLY A 867 -4.81 -22.99 -34.56
C GLY A 867 -4.39 -24.08 -33.57
N ILE A 868 -5.30 -24.47 -32.68
CA ILE A 868 -5.13 -25.62 -31.78
C ILE A 868 -5.17 -26.90 -32.64
N GLY A 869 -4.13 -27.74 -32.55
CA GLY A 869 -4.16 -29.12 -33.04
C GLY A 869 -3.39 -29.45 -34.33
N THR A 870 -2.68 -28.51 -34.97
CA THR A 870 -1.79 -28.83 -36.11
C THR A 870 -0.34 -28.96 -35.65
N THR A 871 0.09 -30.19 -35.34
CA THR A 871 1.47 -30.51 -34.99
C THR A 871 2.25 -30.99 -36.21
N THR A 872 3.39 -30.40 -36.50
CA THR A 872 4.36 -30.91 -37.47
C THR A 872 5.45 -31.68 -36.73
N THR A 873 5.63 -32.95 -37.10
CA THR A 873 6.76 -33.75 -36.61
C THR A 873 8.04 -33.33 -37.32
N VAL A 874 9.07 -33.00 -36.55
CA VAL A 874 10.40 -32.65 -37.06
C VAL A 874 11.42 -33.62 -36.48
N THR A 875 12.25 -34.20 -37.35
CA THR A 875 13.42 -34.97 -36.94
C THR A 875 14.66 -34.10 -37.04
N LEU A 876 15.31 -33.95 -35.90
CA LEU A 876 16.52 -33.18 -35.70
C LEU A 876 17.73 -34.12 -35.76
N TYR A 877 18.85 -33.65 -36.33
CA TYR A 877 20.09 -34.42 -36.43
C TYR A 877 21.22 -33.68 -35.70
N PRO A 878 21.33 -33.82 -34.37
CA PRO A 878 22.37 -33.14 -33.62
C PRO A 878 23.75 -33.61 -34.07
N SER A 879 24.68 -32.66 -34.23
CA SER A 879 26.06 -32.99 -34.58
C SER A 879 26.73 -33.80 -33.46
N PRO A 880 27.61 -34.76 -33.79
CA PRO A 880 28.39 -35.46 -32.78
C PRO A 880 29.21 -34.49 -31.93
N ILE A 881 29.29 -34.74 -30.63
CA ILE A 881 30.05 -33.91 -29.68
C ILE A 881 31.40 -34.58 -29.44
N THR A 882 32.48 -33.97 -29.91
CA THR A 882 33.85 -34.41 -29.58
C THR A 882 34.33 -33.67 -28.34
N THR A 883 34.62 -34.40 -27.27
CA THR A 883 35.08 -33.82 -26.00
C THR A 883 36.19 -34.65 -25.38
N ASN A 884 37.09 -34.00 -24.64
CA ASN A 884 38.09 -34.62 -23.78
C ASN A 884 37.73 -34.47 -22.28
N SER A 885 36.50 -34.03 -21.98
CA SER A 885 35.96 -33.93 -20.63
C SER A 885 34.51 -34.41 -20.55
N MET A 886 34.16 -35.12 -19.48
CA MET A 886 32.80 -35.56 -19.19
C MET A 886 32.21 -34.74 -18.04
N GLY A 887 31.14 -33.99 -18.32
CA GLY A 887 30.34 -33.30 -17.29
C GLY A 887 29.38 -34.26 -16.60
N TYR A 888 28.87 -33.85 -15.44
CA TYR A 888 27.90 -34.61 -14.65
C TYR A 888 26.71 -33.74 -14.28
N SER A 889 25.56 -34.38 -14.03
CA SER A 889 24.34 -33.71 -13.55
C SER A 889 24.55 -33.15 -12.14
N ASN A 890 23.94 -32.00 -11.87
CA ASN A 890 23.90 -31.41 -10.53
C ASN A 890 23.14 -32.34 -9.56
N VAL A 891 23.54 -32.33 -8.29
CA VAL A 891 22.93 -33.13 -7.22
C VAL A 891 22.17 -32.22 -6.28
N ASN A 892 20.87 -32.45 -6.11
CA ASN A 892 20.04 -31.69 -5.17
C ASN A 892 20.09 -32.35 -3.78
N VAL A 893 20.51 -31.59 -2.76
CA VAL A 893 20.54 -32.01 -1.37
C VAL A 893 19.45 -31.28 -0.61
N SER A 894 18.40 -32.00 -0.21
CA SER A 894 17.25 -31.43 0.50
C SER A 894 17.45 -31.40 2.02
N SER A 895 16.73 -30.52 2.72
CA SER A 895 16.78 -30.37 4.18
C SER A 895 16.40 -31.64 4.96
N GLY A 896 15.66 -32.57 4.34
CA GLY A 896 15.25 -33.85 4.94
C GLY A 896 16.20 -35.03 4.67
N GLN A 897 17.31 -34.86 3.95
CA GLN A 897 18.24 -35.96 3.66
C GLN A 897 19.15 -36.30 4.85
N ALA A 898 19.25 -37.60 5.15
CA ALA A 898 20.11 -38.08 6.23
C ALA A 898 21.60 -37.88 5.91
N THR A 899 22.40 -37.54 6.93
CA THR A 899 23.86 -37.49 6.82
C THR A 899 24.40 -38.85 6.37
N GLY A 900 25.21 -38.86 5.30
CA GLY A 900 25.75 -40.09 4.71
C GLY A 900 24.93 -40.68 3.56
N TYR A 901 23.91 -39.97 3.05
CA TYR A 901 23.21 -40.34 1.81
C TYR A 901 24.18 -40.36 0.61
N GLY A 902 24.19 -41.45 -0.15
CA GLY A 902 25.00 -41.61 -1.37
C GLY A 902 24.19 -41.32 -2.63
N PHE A 903 24.85 -40.80 -3.67
CA PHE A 903 24.28 -40.57 -5.00
C PHE A 903 25.23 -41.11 -6.08
N VAL A 904 24.70 -41.34 -7.28
CA VAL A 904 25.49 -41.78 -8.45
C VAL A 904 25.66 -40.60 -9.42
N CYS A 905 26.92 -40.27 -9.72
CA CYS A 905 27.24 -39.25 -10.70
C CYS A 905 26.74 -39.66 -12.09
N SER A 906 25.72 -38.96 -12.60
CA SER A 906 25.15 -39.23 -13.92
C SER A 906 25.77 -38.30 -14.97
N PRO A 907 26.41 -38.80 -16.03
CA PRO A 907 26.98 -37.96 -17.07
C PRO A 907 25.94 -36.98 -17.64
N SER A 908 26.36 -35.74 -17.88
CA SER A 908 25.54 -34.69 -18.49
C SER A 908 26.42 -33.81 -19.35
N ILE A 909 26.16 -33.80 -20.65
CA ILE A 909 26.87 -32.94 -21.61
C ILE A 909 25.82 -32.17 -22.41
N ASP A 910 25.92 -30.86 -22.38
CA ASP A 910 24.98 -29.99 -23.09
C ASP A 910 25.04 -30.21 -24.59
N VAL A 911 23.87 -30.32 -25.20
CA VAL A 911 23.72 -30.39 -26.66
C VAL A 911 23.47 -28.98 -27.17
N PRO A 912 24.29 -28.46 -28.11
CA PRO A 912 24.09 -27.12 -28.64
C PRO A 912 22.67 -26.91 -29.19
N PRO A 913 22.03 -25.75 -28.93
CA PRO A 913 20.72 -25.44 -29.49
C PRO A 913 20.75 -25.51 -31.02
N MET A 914 19.66 -26.00 -31.62
CA MET A 914 19.56 -26.15 -33.06
C MET A 914 18.47 -25.25 -33.63
N THR A 915 18.80 -24.53 -34.69
CA THR A 915 17.85 -23.69 -35.40
C THR A 915 17.29 -24.44 -36.59
N ILE A 916 15.96 -24.53 -36.67
CA ILE A 916 15.25 -25.12 -37.79
C ILE A 916 14.28 -24.11 -38.42
N VAL A 917 13.83 -24.43 -39.62
CA VAL A 917 12.77 -23.69 -40.31
C VAL A 917 11.54 -24.59 -40.36
N VAL A 918 10.44 -24.10 -39.78
CA VAL A 918 9.15 -24.80 -39.76
C VAL A 918 8.20 -24.08 -40.71
N THR A 919 7.67 -24.81 -41.70
CA THR A 919 6.68 -24.28 -42.64
C THR A 919 5.29 -24.67 -42.16
N GLY A 920 4.44 -23.66 -41.93
CA GLY A 920 3.06 -23.85 -41.53
C GLY A 920 2.17 -24.40 -42.65
N PRO A 921 0.95 -24.87 -42.32
CA PRO A 921 -0.03 -25.33 -43.31
C PRO A 921 -0.43 -24.24 -44.33
N ASP A 922 -0.22 -22.97 -43.97
CA ASP A 922 -0.43 -21.78 -44.80
C ASP A 922 0.72 -21.50 -45.79
N GLY A 923 1.76 -22.34 -45.80
CA GLY A 923 2.94 -22.21 -46.66
C GLY A 923 3.96 -21.19 -46.17
N LYS A 924 3.78 -20.57 -44.99
CA LYS A 924 4.74 -19.62 -44.42
C LYS A 924 5.78 -20.32 -43.55
N SER A 925 7.05 -19.98 -43.74
CA SER A 925 8.15 -20.53 -42.96
C SER A 925 8.57 -19.61 -41.81
N THR A 926 8.76 -20.16 -40.61
CA THR A 926 9.30 -19.45 -39.44
C THR A 926 10.54 -20.16 -38.90
N SER A 927 11.55 -19.39 -38.48
CA SER A 927 12.73 -19.96 -37.81
C SER A 927 12.44 -20.20 -36.33
N ARG A 928 12.90 -21.33 -35.80
CA ARG A 928 12.75 -21.75 -34.41
C ARG A 928 14.08 -22.28 -33.91
N THR A 929 14.56 -21.75 -32.78
CA THR A 929 15.70 -22.29 -32.06
C THR A 929 15.19 -23.25 -31.00
N LEU A 930 15.64 -24.50 -31.05
CA LEU A 930 15.23 -25.57 -30.15
C LEU A 930 16.40 -25.93 -29.25
N SER A 931 16.20 -25.84 -27.94
CA SER A 931 17.12 -26.40 -26.95
C SER A 931 16.80 -27.88 -26.75
N LEU A 932 17.81 -28.73 -26.85
CA LEU A 932 17.66 -30.17 -26.63
C LEU A 932 18.07 -30.54 -25.19
N PRO A 933 17.51 -31.62 -24.62
CA PRO A 933 18.03 -32.16 -23.36
C PRO A 933 19.54 -32.46 -23.48
N PRO A 934 20.30 -32.45 -22.37
CA PRO A 934 21.71 -32.85 -22.40
C PRO A 934 21.86 -34.36 -22.68
N TRP A 935 23.00 -34.80 -23.19
CA TRP A 935 23.34 -36.21 -23.31
C TRP A 935 23.63 -36.82 -21.92
N PRO A 936 23.17 -38.06 -21.62
CA PRO A 936 22.52 -39.00 -22.52
C PRO A 936 21.00 -38.83 -22.64
N LYS A 937 20.33 -37.95 -21.87
CA LYS A 937 18.87 -37.78 -21.90
C LYS A 937 18.31 -37.43 -23.27
N VAL A 938 19.07 -36.71 -24.10
CA VAL A 938 18.71 -36.45 -25.50
C VAL A 938 18.44 -37.73 -26.30
N THR A 939 19.03 -38.86 -25.91
CA THR A 939 18.86 -40.14 -26.60
C THR A 939 17.50 -40.80 -26.32
N GLU A 940 16.78 -40.34 -25.29
CA GLU A 940 15.48 -40.87 -24.87
C GLU A 940 14.29 -40.26 -25.61
N GLY A 941 14.52 -39.26 -26.47
CA GLY A 941 13.45 -38.55 -27.19
C GLY A 941 12.70 -37.52 -26.32
N PRO A 942 11.57 -36.97 -26.82
CA PRO A 942 10.82 -35.93 -26.12
C PRO A 942 10.12 -36.43 -24.84
N PRO A 943 9.97 -35.57 -23.79
CA PRO A 943 9.55 -35.98 -22.45
C PRO A 943 8.17 -36.64 -22.35
N LEU A 944 7.27 -36.40 -23.30
CA LEU A 944 5.90 -36.93 -23.35
C LEU A 944 5.80 -38.46 -23.43
N GLY A 945 6.92 -39.17 -23.65
CA GLY A 945 7.00 -40.64 -23.67
C GLY A 945 7.87 -41.26 -22.59
N TRP A 946 8.37 -40.47 -21.63
CA TRP A 946 9.17 -41.02 -20.54
C TRP A 946 8.25 -41.84 -19.62
N LEU A 947 8.34 -43.18 -19.71
CA LEU A 947 7.77 -44.06 -18.69
C LEU A 947 8.25 -43.53 -17.33
N SER A 948 7.36 -43.48 -16.33
CA SER A 948 7.72 -43.16 -14.95
C SER A 948 8.69 -44.21 -14.40
N HIS A 949 9.95 -44.13 -14.82
CA HIS A 949 11.07 -44.78 -14.20
C HIS A 949 11.59 -43.81 -13.16
N ALA A 950 11.86 -44.37 -11.99
CA ALA A 950 12.35 -43.71 -10.80
C ALA A 950 13.31 -42.58 -11.14
N GLY A 951 13.04 -41.39 -10.61
CA GLY A 951 13.97 -40.26 -10.72
C GLY A 951 15.36 -40.66 -10.18
N PRO A 952 16.42 -39.89 -10.50
CA PRO A 952 17.82 -40.27 -10.25
C PRO A 952 18.23 -40.46 -8.78
N TRP A 953 17.29 -40.47 -7.83
CA TRP A 953 17.52 -40.16 -6.42
C TRP A 953 16.89 -41.16 -5.43
N ILE A 954 16.65 -42.42 -5.81
CA ILE A 954 16.31 -43.47 -4.82
C ILE A 954 17.58 -44.32 -4.52
N PRO A 955 17.84 -44.70 -3.24
CA PRO A 955 18.99 -45.51 -2.87
C PRO A 955 18.98 -46.87 -3.57
N THR A 956 20.11 -47.27 -4.15
CA THR A 956 20.30 -48.66 -4.60
C THR A 956 20.27 -49.60 -3.39
N ALA A 957 19.51 -50.70 -3.52
CA ALA A 957 19.49 -51.81 -2.58
C ALA A 957 20.92 -52.33 -2.29
N PRO A 958 21.19 -52.86 -1.08
CA PRO A 958 22.52 -53.25 -0.68
C PRO A 958 22.96 -54.49 -1.46
N GLY A 959 23.76 -54.28 -2.50
CA GLY A 959 24.33 -55.35 -3.29
C GLY A 959 25.14 -54.78 -4.45
N THR A 960 26.47 -54.96 -4.35
CA THR A 960 27.53 -54.69 -5.33
C THR A 960 27.95 -53.21 -5.53
N ASP A 961 29.13 -52.93 -4.93
CA ASP A 961 30.07 -51.81 -5.16
C ASP A 961 29.57 -50.36 -5.12
N GLY A 962 28.79 -50.01 -4.09
CA GLY A 962 28.59 -48.62 -3.66
C GLY A 962 29.55 -48.24 -2.54
N VAL A 963 30.46 -47.29 -2.80
CA VAL A 963 31.37 -46.74 -1.78
C VAL A 963 30.57 -46.00 -0.70
N THR A 964 30.68 -46.44 0.55
CA THR A 964 30.06 -45.81 1.73
C THR A 964 31.09 -44.87 2.37
N VAL A 965 30.72 -43.61 2.60
CA VAL A 965 31.58 -42.63 3.27
C VAL A 965 31.26 -42.55 4.75
N THR A 966 32.25 -42.80 5.60
CA THR A 966 32.22 -42.59 7.05
C THR A 966 33.06 -41.37 7.44
N GLY A 967 32.57 -40.62 8.43
CA GLY A 967 33.17 -39.35 8.87
C GLY A 967 34.40 -39.50 9.78
N VAL A 968 35.32 -38.54 9.69
CA VAL A 968 36.42 -38.28 10.64
C VAL A 968 36.58 -36.74 10.82
N PRO A 969 36.98 -36.21 12.00
CA PRO A 969 36.94 -34.77 12.30
C PRO A 969 38.01 -33.91 11.61
N LEU A 970 37.67 -32.63 11.43
CA LEU A 970 38.37 -31.54 10.70
C LEU A 970 39.79 -31.17 11.17
N PRO A 971 40.63 -30.59 10.27
CA PRO A 971 41.47 -29.43 10.56
C PRO A 971 40.72 -28.11 10.27
N SER A 972 40.99 -27.08 11.07
CA SER A 972 40.28 -25.79 11.14
C SER A 972 40.21 -24.97 9.82
N PRO A 973 39.16 -24.15 9.62
CA PRO A 973 39.08 -23.23 8.48
C PRO A 973 40.15 -22.11 8.52
N PRO A 974 40.55 -21.57 7.36
CA PRO A 974 41.55 -20.50 7.28
C PRO A 974 41.06 -19.20 7.95
N ARG A 975 41.99 -18.48 8.58
CA ARG A 975 41.75 -17.17 9.20
C ARG A 975 41.69 -16.06 8.13
N PRO A 976 40.82 -15.05 8.28
CA PRO A 976 40.90 -13.83 7.49
C PRO A 976 42.01 -12.93 8.03
N THR A 977 42.89 -12.45 7.16
CA THR A 977 43.87 -11.40 7.47
C THR A 977 43.92 -10.39 6.32
N GLY A 978 43.35 -9.20 6.53
CA GLY A 978 43.62 -7.99 5.73
C GLY A 978 43.14 -8.01 4.27
N ASP A 979 43.33 -6.90 3.56
CA ASP A 979 42.87 -6.58 2.18
C ASP A 979 43.49 -7.47 1.07
N HIS A 980 43.79 -8.73 1.37
CA HIS A 980 44.45 -9.69 0.49
C HIS A 980 43.77 -11.05 0.55
N SER A 981 43.74 -11.76 -0.58
CA SER A 981 43.25 -13.14 -0.67
C SER A 981 44.37 -14.08 -1.07
N GLU A 982 44.50 -15.21 -0.39
CA GLU A 982 45.48 -16.26 -0.73
C GLU A 982 44.79 -17.39 -1.51
N THR A 983 45.32 -17.73 -2.68
CA THR A 983 44.82 -18.87 -3.46
C THR A 983 45.92 -19.91 -3.69
N PRO A 984 45.61 -21.21 -3.68
CA PRO A 984 46.57 -22.24 -4.08
C PRO A 984 47.08 -22.03 -5.51
N CYS A 985 48.30 -22.46 -5.80
CA CYS A 985 48.85 -22.42 -7.16
C CYS A 985 48.15 -23.38 -8.15
N LYS A 986 47.20 -24.19 -7.65
CA LYS A 986 46.35 -25.12 -8.39
C LYS A 986 44.87 -24.80 -8.15
N ILE A 987 44.31 -23.90 -8.94
CA ILE A 987 42.86 -23.71 -9.03
C ILE A 987 42.38 -23.97 -10.46
N TRP A 988 41.10 -24.27 -10.63
CA TRP A 988 40.54 -24.82 -11.87
C TRP A 988 40.64 -23.91 -13.10
N PHE A 989 40.96 -22.62 -12.93
CA PHE A 989 41.24 -21.66 -14.02
C PHE A 989 42.61 -20.97 -13.92
N PHE A 990 43.43 -21.25 -12.89
CA PHE A 990 44.73 -20.61 -12.68
C PHE A 990 45.72 -21.63 -12.12
N TRP A 991 46.73 -21.98 -12.91
CA TRP A 991 47.66 -23.07 -12.59
C TRP A 991 49.11 -22.69 -12.90
N ILE A 992 49.75 -21.98 -11.96
CA ILE A 992 51.18 -21.64 -12.04
C ILE A 992 51.80 -21.93 -10.69
N CYS A 993 52.50 -23.05 -10.54
CA CYS A 993 53.35 -23.33 -9.38
C CYS A 993 54.81 -23.14 -9.81
N ILE A 994 55.60 -22.40 -9.04
CA ILE A 994 57.01 -22.15 -9.37
C ILE A 994 57.89 -23.00 -8.46
N ILE A 995 58.68 -23.88 -9.08
CA ILE A 995 59.70 -24.68 -8.40
C ILE A 995 61.02 -24.44 -9.11
N TRP A 996 61.95 -23.74 -8.47
CA TRP A 996 63.26 -23.43 -9.05
C TRP A 996 64.31 -23.17 -7.96
N ASP A 997 65.50 -23.78 -8.07
CA ASP A 997 66.65 -23.65 -7.15
C ASP A 997 66.28 -23.66 -5.65
N GLY A 998 65.43 -24.62 -5.24
CA GLY A 998 65.03 -24.81 -3.84
C GLY A 998 63.92 -23.88 -3.34
N ILE A 999 63.38 -23.01 -4.20
CA ILE A 999 62.17 -22.22 -3.93
C ILE A 999 60.95 -22.98 -4.46
N ASP A 1000 59.96 -23.20 -3.59
CA ASP A 1000 58.69 -23.89 -3.90
C ASP A 1000 57.51 -22.98 -3.55
N ILE A 1001 56.99 -22.25 -4.55
CA ILE A 1001 55.84 -21.34 -4.40
C ILE A 1001 54.56 -22.12 -4.74
N ARG A 1002 53.78 -22.43 -3.70
CA ARG A 1002 52.54 -23.24 -3.80
C ARG A 1002 51.23 -22.46 -3.67
N GLY A 1003 51.31 -21.13 -3.62
CA GLY A 1003 50.15 -20.25 -3.52
C GLY A 1003 50.50 -18.82 -3.94
N TRP A 1004 49.47 -18.04 -4.24
CA TRP A 1004 49.56 -16.65 -4.68
C TRP A 1004 48.72 -15.76 -3.77
N GLU A 1005 49.27 -14.62 -3.37
CA GLU A 1005 48.59 -13.57 -2.63
C GLU A 1005 48.11 -12.49 -3.61
N TRP A 1006 46.82 -12.17 -3.55
CA TRP A 1006 46.13 -11.21 -4.43
C TRP A 1006 45.67 -10.00 -3.65
N PHE A 1007 45.86 -8.82 -4.23
CA PHE A 1007 45.32 -7.56 -3.70
C PHE A 1007 44.12 -7.13 -4.55
N LEU A 1008 42.95 -7.72 -4.26
CA LEU A 1008 41.69 -7.43 -4.97
C LEU A 1008 40.64 -6.97 -3.96
N PRO A 1009 40.02 -5.78 -4.16
CA PRO A 1009 38.84 -5.40 -3.40
C PRO A 1009 37.70 -6.41 -3.57
N PRO A 1010 36.86 -6.64 -2.54
CA PRO A 1010 35.68 -7.48 -2.67
C PRO A 1010 34.79 -7.01 -3.82
N GLY A 1011 34.36 -7.94 -4.66
CA GLY A 1011 33.59 -7.61 -5.87
C GLY A 1011 33.60 -8.70 -6.93
N ILE A 1012 32.74 -8.50 -7.94
CA ILE A 1012 32.61 -9.39 -9.11
C ILE A 1012 33.53 -8.88 -10.22
N TYR A 1013 34.50 -9.69 -10.62
CA TYR A 1013 35.42 -9.37 -11.70
C TYR A 1013 34.96 -10.06 -12.99
N PRO A 1014 34.86 -9.33 -14.12
CA PRO A 1014 34.45 -9.90 -15.38
C PRO A 1014 35.53 -10.85 -15.96
N PRO A 1015 35.17 -11.72 -16.93
CA PRO A 1015 36.12 -12.60 -17.57
C PRO A 1015 37.23 -11.79 -18.27
N GLY A 1016 38.49 -12.20 -18.08
CA GLY A 1016 39.66 -11.48 -18.59
C GLY A 1016 40.98 -11.96 -17.96
N PRO A 1017 42.15 -11.56 -18.49
CA PRO A 1017 43.42 -11.90 -17.85
C PRO A 1017 43.57 -11.16 -16.51
N PRO A 1018 44.05 -11.82 -15.44
CA PRO A 1018 44.27 -11.15 -14.17
C PRO A 1018 45.32 -10.03 -14.32
N PRO A 1019 45.11 -8.85 -13.71
CA PRO A 1019 46.07 -7.74 -13.81
C PRO A 1019 47.39 -8.13 -13.13
N ILE A 1020 48.48 -8.22 -13.90
CA ILE A 1020 49.80 -8.67 -13.40
C ILE A 1020 50.30 -7.79 -12.24
N ASN A 1021 49.95 -6.51 -12.24
CA ASN A 1021 50.31 -5.54 -11.20
C ASN A 1021 49.56 -5.74 -9.86
N MET A 1022 48.61 -6.67 -9.79
CA MET A 1022 47.85 -7.00 -8.57
C MET A 1022 48.31 -8.30 -7.90
N ILE A 1023 49.32 -8.97 -8.49
CA ILE A 1023 50.00 -10.15 -7.92
C ILE A 1023 51.29 -9.69 -7.26
N ARG A 1024 51.48 -10.00 -5.98
CA ARG A 1024 52.72 -9.65 -5.29
C ARG A 1024 53.82 -10.67 -5.61
N LEU A 1025 54.81 -10.25 -6.40
CA LEU A 1025 55.96 -11.08 -6.74
C LEU A 1025 57.13 -10.85 -5.76
N PRO A 1026 57.99 -11.86 -5.53
CA PRO A 1026 59.23 -11.68 -4.78
C PRO A 1026 60.14 -10.60 -5.41
N PRO A 1027 60.95 -9.87 -4.62
CA PRO A 1027 61.85 -8.84 -5.15
C PRO A 1027 62.78 -9.38 -6.25
N GLY A 1028 62.81 -8.70 -7.40
CA GLY A 1028 63.64 -9.06 -8.56
C GLY A 1028 62.95 -9.97 -9.59
N TRP A 1029 61.67 -10.30 -9.43
CA TRP A 1029 60.89 -11.14 -10.34
C TRP A 1029 59.92 -10.30 -11.19
N GLU A 1030 59.85 -10.58 -12.50
CA GLU A 1030 58.96 -9.92 -13.45
C GLU A 1030 58.25 -10.98 -14.31
N ILE A 1031 56.91 -10.95 -14.35
CA ILE A 1031 56.13 -11.79 -15.28
C ILE A 1031 56.06 -11.07 -16.64
N LYS A 1032 56.54 -11.73 -17.71
CA LYS A 1032 56.45 -11.22 -19.09
C LYS A 1032 55.46 -12.04 -19.91
N GLY A 1033 54.54 -11.36 -20.60
CA GLY A 1033 53.51 -11.95 -21.44
C GLY A 1033 52.11 -11.92 -20.79
N PRO A 1034 51.03 -12.11 -21.57
CA PRO A 1034 49.67 -12.13 -21.05
C PRO A 1034 49.39 -13.40 -20.24
N LEU A 1035 48.79 -13.25 -19.05
CA LEU A 1035 48.29 -14.36 -18.24
C LEU A 1035 47.00 -14.95 -18.87
N PRO A 1036 46.69 -16.24 -18.66
CA PRO A 1036 45.48 -16.86 -19.18
C PRO A 1036 44.22 -16.16 -18.64
N PRO A 1037 43.16 -16.01 -19.44
CA PRO A 1037 41.92 -15.37 -19.01
C PRO A 1037 41.21 -16.23 -17.96
N TRP A 1038 40.67 -15.58 -16.94
CA TRP A 1038 39.83 -16.20 -15.91
C TRP A 1038 38.33 -16.08 -16.26
N PRO A 1039 37.46 -16.96 -15.73
CA PRO A 1039 36.00 -16.79 -15.77
C PRO A 1039 35.57 -15.60 -14.88
N PRO A 1040 34.28 -15.20 -14.87
CA PRO A 1040 33.78 -14.27 -13.87
C PRO A 1040 34.03 -14.83 -12.46
N ILE A 1041 34.70 -14.06 -11.60
CA ILE A 1041 35.09 -14.52 -10.25
C ILE A 1041 34.69 -13.47 -9.23
N THR A 1042 34.15 -13.95 -8.12
CA THR A 1042 33.82 -13.13 -6.95
C THR A 1042 34.90 -13.31 -5.90
N PHE A 1043 35.52 -12.21 -5.49
CA PHE A 1043 36.37 -12.18 -4.29
C PHE A 1043 35.54 -11.61 -3.13
N VAL A 1044 35.51 -12.31 -2.00
CA VAL A 1044 34.66 -12.02 -0.82
C VAL A 1044 35.47 -11.33 0.27
#